data_AF-A0AA88P2T9-F1
#
_entry.id   AF-A0AA88P2T9-F1
#
_cell.length_a   1.000
_cell.length_b   1.000
_cell.length_c   1.000
_cell.angle_alpha   90.00
_cell.angle_beta   90.00
_cell.angle_gamma   90.00
#
_symmetry.space_group_name_H-M   'P 1'
#
loop_
_entity.id
_entity.type
_entity.pdbx_description
1 polymer ?
#
loop_
_entity_poly.entity_id
_entity_poly.type
_entity_poly.pdbx_seq_one_letter_code
_entity_poly.pdbx_strand_id
1 'polypeptide(L)'
;MSLGHNSLSSFLGSSVCLEIFSQLNGKKWHKERCPNMDVQNRCCITRCLKWPYVRLTSLSPSSSFMILTTLAVLFLKANVTAAMKVTSSGPQTIQMAQGEPVTLDCTYTSSQADIGELDIEWSVVSPDTTKKDQMIISYTGGRRYIHGDPDLMKGVDFTASNPSQGDASLSITTLTASHAGTYQCKVKKAPGVDSRKISLIVMVRPSVPKCWVDGGEAVGEPSSLRCRSDQGTVPLLYSWRRESGGPIPPDAIQNSLTGELLISNHSVSHSGIYSCEVSNAVGKESCRLNLQAVKPPNRAGVITGTVVGCLLLIVIILIIIWLLVFKCNWNRHEKEFSNDIREDAPAPESRPTSRISSFRSGVAYSQVGQTQNEQPPSTTTSYSTAKYDSSIVIMKALRGMVSGAVSEISSAVTGSKHVAVRENVLAVTRDYISQPRLTYKTVAGVNGPLVILDQVKFPRYAEIVHLTLPDGTKRSGQVLEVTGSKAVVQVFEGTSGIDAKKTTCEFTGDILRTPVSEDMLGRVFNGSGKPIDRGPAVLAEDYLDIMGQPINPQCRIYPEEMIQTGISAIDGMNSIARGQKIPIFSAAGLPHNEIAAQICRQAGLVKKSKDVMDYSEENFAIVFAAMGVNMETARFFKSDFEENGSMDNVCLFLNLANDPTIERIITPRLALTSAEFLAYQCEKHVLVILTDMSSYAEALREVSAAREEVPGRRGFPGYMYTDLATIYERAGRVEGRNGSITQIPILTMPNDDITHPIPDLTGYITEGQIYVDRQLHNRQIYPPINVLPSLSRLMKSAIGEGMTRKDHSDVSNQLYACYAIGKDVQAMKAVVGEEALTSDDLLYLEFLQKFEKNFISQGAYENRTVFETLDIGWQLLRIFPKEMLKRIPQSTLAEFYPRDSKH
;
A
#
# COMPACT_ATOMS: atom_id res chain seq x y z
N MET A 1 30.97 47.06 12.87
CA MET A 1 29.58 47.58 12.93
C MET A 1 29.04 47.70 11.51
N SER A 2 27.77 47.46 11.18
CA SER A 2 26.74 46.67 11.90
C SER A 2 25.50 46.53 11.00
N LEU A 3 25.21 45.33 10.47
CA LEU A 3 23.97 44.97 9.73
C LEU A 3 23.71 45.77 8.43
N GLY A 4 22.92 45.31 7.45
CA GLY A 4 22.28 43.99 7.31
C GLY A 4 21.21 44.00 6.21
N HIS A 5 21.61 43.90 4.93
CA HIS A 5 20.69 43.84 3.79
C HIS A 5 20.35 42.38 3.42
N ASN A 6 19.06 42.00 3.50
CA ASN A 6 18.38 41.09 2.55
C ASN A 6 16.95 40.74 2.98
N SER A 7 15.97 40.91 2.08
CA SER A 7 14.82 40.02 1.80
C SER A 7 13.63 40.78 1.19
N LEU A 8 13.48 40.75 -0.14
CA LEU A 8 12.24 41.19 -0.83
C LEU A 8 12.19 40.66 -2.27
N SER A 9 12.09 39.34 -2.44
CA SER A 9 12.09 38.67 -3.76
C SER A 9 11.30 37.36 -3.76
N SER A 10 10.01 37.44 -3.44
CA SER A 10 9.02 36.35 -3.57
C SER A 10 7.61 36.93 -3.62
N PHE A 11 6.63 36.15 -4.09
CA PHE A 11 5.22 36.53 -4.31
C PHE A 11 4.95 37.55 -5.43
N LEU A 12 5.05 37.08 -6.68
CA LEU A 12 4.10 37.46 -7.74
C LEU A 12 3.84 36.24 -8.64
N GLY A 13 2.98 35.34 -8.16
CA GLY A 13 2.48 34.18 -8.90
C GLY A 13 1.09 34.45 -9.48
N SER A 14 0.83 33.98 -10.70
CA SER A 14 -0.41 34.18 -11.44
C SER A 14 -1.63 33.49 -10.83
N SER A 15 -2.77 34.19 -10.66
CA SER A 15 -4.13 33.70 -11.01
C SER A 15 -5.27 34.71 -10.72
N VAL A 16 -5.24 35.94 -11.26
CA VAL A 16 -6.43 36.84 -11.28
C VAL A 16 -6.48 37.61 -12.61
N CYS A 17 -7.10 37.03 -13.65
CA CYS A 17 -7.25 37.73 -14.95
C CYS A 17 -8.44 37.29 -15.83
N LEU A 18 -9.40 36.53 -15.32
CA LEU A 18 -10.42 35.88 -16.16
C LEU A 18 -11.90 36.11 -15.75
N GLU A 19 -12.20 36.75 -14.61
CA GLU A 19 -13.59 36.95 -14.15
C GLU A 19 -14.13 38.39 -14.34
N ILE A 20 -13.26 39.39 -14.55
CA ILE A 20 -13.67 40.81 -14.66
C ILE A 20 -14.49 41.09 -15.94
N PHE A 21 -14.40 40.24 -16.97
CA PHE A 21 -15.13 40.43 -18.23
C PHE A 21 -16.61 40.01 -18.19
N SER A 22 -17.10 39.38 -17.11
CA SER A 22 -18.43 38.73 -17.09
C SER A 22 -19.59 39.61 -16.59
N GLN A 23 -19.37 40.84 -16.10
CA GLN A 23 -20.43 41.64 -15.46
C GLN A 23 -21.01 42.81 -16.29
N LEU A 24 -20.49 43.11 -17.49
CA LEU A 24 -20.80 44.37 -18.20
C LEU A 24 -21.84 44.31 -19.34
N ASN A 25 -22.62 43.23 -19.48
CA ASN A 25 -23.72 43.18 -20.48
C ASN A 25 -24.95 42.34 -20.04
N GLY A 26 -25.71 42.85 -19.07
CA GLY A 26 -26.99 42.24 -18.67
C GLY A 26 -28.13 42.56 -19.65
N LYS A 27 -28.39 41.69 -20.64
CA LYS A 27 -29.65 41.68 -21.42
C LYS A 27 -30.20 40.27 -21.63
N LYS A 28 -31.46 40.05 -21.21
CA LYS A 28 -32.25 38.85 -21.53
C LYS A 28 -32.51 38.79 -23.04
N TRP A 29 -32.50 37.58 -23.60
CA TRP A 29 -33.06 37.29 -24.92
C TRP A 29 -34.00 36.10 -24.85
N HIS A 30 -35.13 36.20 -25.55
CA HIS A 30 -36.14 35.13 -25.63
C HIS A 30 -35.80 34.12 -26.74
N LYS A 31 -36.37 32.92 -26.60
CA LYS A 31 -36.17 31.77 -27.49
C LYS A 31 -37.05 31.91 -28.74
N GLU A 32 -36.45 32.18 -29.90
CA GLU A 32 -37.16 32.09 -31.20
C GLU A 32 -36.27 31.53 -32.34
N ARG A 33 -36.87 31.32 -33.52
CA ARG A 33 -36.39 30.39 -34.55
C ARG A 33 -35.40 31.02 -35.53
N CYS A 34 -34.42 30.22 -35.97
CA CYS A 34 -33.64 30.46 -37.19
C CYS A 34 -33.99 29.41 -38.26
N PRO A 35 -34.39 29.81 -39.49
CA PRO A 35 -34.36 28.96 -40.67
C PRO A 35 -33.10 29.21 -41.53
N ASN A 36 -32.78 28.21 -42.36
CA ASN A 36 -31.73 28.12 -43.37
C ASN A 36 -31.33 29.44 -44.08
N MET A 37 -30.03 29.61 -44.38
CA MET A 37 -29.51 29.47 -45.76
C MET A 37 -27.97 29.41 -45.80
N ASP A 38 -27.42 29.24 -47.00
CA ASP A 38 -26.12 28.60 -47.27
C ASP A 38 -25.25 29.46 -48.23
N VAL A 39 -23.98 29.06 -48.43
CA VAL A 39 -23.09 29.39 -49.58
C VAL A 39 -22.51 30.84 -49.74
N GLN A 40 -21.21 30.93 -49.40
CA GLN A 40 -20.08 31.54 -50.15
C GLN A 40 -19.98 33.04 -50.57
N ASN A 41 -18.98 33.71 -49.98
CA ASN A 41 -17.85 34.42 -50.64
C ASN A 41 -18.08 35.30 -51.90
N ARG A 42 -17.93 36.63 -51.75
CA ARG A 42 -16.71 37.41 -52.13
C ARG A 42 -16.98 38.93 -52.13
N CYS A 43 -16.10 39.72 -51.50
CA CYS A 43 -15.42 40.83 -52.17
C CYS A 43 -14.17 41.27 -51.37
N CYS A 44 -13.15 41.78 -52.06
CA CYS A 44 -11.94 42.31 -51.42
C CYS A 44 -12.01 43.84 -51.34
N ILE A 45 -11.42 44.43 -50.29
CA ILE A 45 -10.78 45.76 -50.38
C ILE A 45 -9.54 45.75 -49.47
N THR A 46 -8.46 46.33 -49.97
CA THR A 46 -7.14 46.30 -49.34
C THR A 46 -6.83 47.65 -48.69
N ARG A 47 -6.44 47.68 -47.41
CA ARG A 47 -5.42 48.62 -46.93
C ARG A 47 -4.81 48.26 -45.57
N CYS A 48 -3.54 48.62 -45.43
CA CYS A 48 -2.67 48.26 -44.33
C CYS A 48 -2.94 49.09 -43.06
N LEU A 49 -2.50 48.57 -41.91
CA LEU A 49 -1.45 49.24 -41.13
C LEU A 49 -0.65 48.22 -40.31
N LYS A 50 0.68 48.39 -40.26
CA LYS A 50 1.60 47.52 -39.51
C LYS A 50 1.67 47.96 -38.04
N TRP A 51 1.90 47.01 -37.14
CA TRP A 51 2.50 47.29 -35.83
C TRP A 51 3.91 46.64 -35.78
N PRO A 52 4.96 47.38 -35.36
CA PRO A 52 6.35 46.93 -35.53
C PRO A 52 6.92 46.15 -34.35
N TYR A 53 7.82 45.21 -34.65
CA TYR A 53 8.92 44.86 -33.74
C TYR A 53 9.81 46.10 -33.54
N VAL A 54 10.07 46.50 -32.30
CA VAL A 54 11.07 47.54 -31.95
C VAL A 54 11.96 47.01 -30.83
N ARG A 55 13.28 47.05 -31.05
CA ARG A 55 14.27 46.76 -30.00
C ARG A 55 14.25 47.90 -28.97
N LEU A 56 14.21 47.55 -27.69
CA LEU A 56 14.44 48.50 -26.60
C LEU A 56 15.93 48.87 -26.52
N THR A 57 16.33 49.89 -27.25
CA THR A 57 17.62 50.58 -27.12
C THR A 57 17.39 52.08 -27.07
N SER A 58 17.92 52.74 -26.03
CA SER A 58 17.90 54.19 -25.77
C SER A 58 16.55 54.90 -25.80
N LEU A 59 15.99 55.17 -24.60
CA LEU A 59 14.99 56.23 -24.35
C LEU A 59 15.36 56.96 -23.03
N SER A 60 15.04 58.25 -22.93
CA SER A 60 15.68 59.18 -21.98
C SER A 60 15.04 59.24 -20.59
N PRO A 61 15.79 59.60 -19.52
CA PRO A 61 15.32 59.54 -18.13
C PRO A 61 14.09 60.38 -17.78
N SER A 62 13.82 61.45 -18.54
CA SER A 62 12.72 62.38 -18.30
C SER A 62 11.32 61.79 -18.51
N SER A 63 11.17 60.81 -19.40
CA SER A 63 9.87 60.22 -19.74
C SER A 63 9.32 59.31 -18.63
N SER A 64 10.19 58.54 -17.97
CA SER A 64 9.81 57.61 -16.89
C SER A 64 9.26 58.32 -15.66
N PHE A 65 9.77 59.53 -15.35
CA PHE A 65 9.40 60.26 -14.14
C PHE A 65 7.94 60.77 -14.17
N MET A 66 7.45 61.21 -15.34
CA MET A 66 6.04 61.58 -15.56
C MET A 66 5.08 60.40 -15.35
N ILE A 67 5.46 59.22 -15.85
CA ILE A 67 4.63 58.02 -15.75
C ILE A 67 4.61 57.49 -14.31
N LEU A 68 5.75 57.51 -13.61
CA LEU A 68 5.83 57.07 -12.21
C LEU A 68 5.05 57.99 -11.26
N THR A 69 5.13 59.31 -11.47
CA THR A 69 4.42 60.30 -10.64
C THR A 69 2.91 60.31 -10.89
N THR A 70 2.44 60.13 -12.13
CA THR A 70 1.00 60.00 -12.41
C THR A 70 0.41 58.70 -11.85
N LEU A 71 1.13 57.58 -11.91
CA LEU A 71 0.75 56.35 -11.21
C LEU A 71 0.72 56.53 -9.68
N ALA A 72 1.74 57.18 -9.09
CA ALA A 72 1.78 57.42 -7.65
C ALA A 72 0.61 58.28 -7.16
N VAL A 73 0.21 59.32 -7.91
CA VAL A 73 -0.95 60.17 -7.58
C VAL A 73 -2.29 59.42 -7.72
N LEU A 74 -2.39 58.46 -8.64
CA LEU A 74 -3.55 57.56 -8.72
C LEU A 74 -3.62 56.61 -7.52
N PHE A 75 -2.49 56.01 -7.11
CA PHE A 75 -2.43 55.18 -5.89
C PHE A 75 -2.75 55.98 -4.62
N LEU A 76 -2.29 57.23 -4.51
CA LEU A 76 -2.57 58.13 -3.37
C LEU A 76 -4.00 58.69 -3.33
N LYS A 77 -4.84 58.43 -4.34
CA LYS A 77 -6.27 58.78 -4.35
C LYS A 77 -7.22 57.58 -4.45
N ALA A 78 -6.69 56.36 -4.43
CA ALA A 78 -7.50 55.18 -4.18
C ALA A 78 -7.91 55.15 -2.70
N ASN A 79 -9.11 55.67 -2.39
CA ASN A 79 -9.75 55.36 -1.12
C ASN A 79 -9.91 53.83 -1.05
N VAL A 80 -9.09 53.18 -0.21
CA VAL A 80 -9.17 51.74 0.00
C VAL A 80 -10.52 51.44 0.63
N THR A 81 -11.45 50.91 -0.18
CA THR A 81 -12.77 50.47 0.26
C THR A 81 -12.59 49.25 1.16
N ALA A 82 -12.44 49.49 2.46
CA ALA A 82 -12.50 48.42 3.45
C ALA A 82 -13.83 47.68 3.29
N ALA A 83 -13.77 46.36 3.14
CA ALA A 83 -14.93 45.50 3.31
C ALA A 83 -15.13 45.21 4.81
N MET A 84 -16.30 44.67 5.16
CA MET A 84 -16.54 44.03 6.45
C MET A 84 -15.38 43.10 6.85
N LYS A 85 -14.93 43.17 8.10
CA LYS A 85 -13.78 42.38 8.59
C LYS A 85 -13.94 41.93 10.04
N VAL A 86 -13.58 40.69 10.33
CA VAL A 86 -13.43 40.16 11.70
C VAL A 86 -12.07 40.63 12.24
N THR A 87 -12.09 41.33 13.37
CA THR A 87 -10.93 42.05 13.95
C THR A 87 -10.32 41.35 15.16
N SER A 88 -10.82 40.17 15.51
CA SER A 88 -10.51 39.48 16.77
C SER A 88 -9.12 38.86 16.79
N SER A 89 -8.37 39.13 17.87
CA SER A 89 -6.95 38.84 18.03
C SER A 89 -6.62 37.66 18.96
N GLY A 90 -7.62 37.06 19.64
CA GLY A 90 -7.42 35.93 20.55
C GLY A 90 -6.85 34.66 19.88
N PRO A 91 -6.44 33.65 20.66
CA PRO A 91 -5.81 32.43 20.13
C PRO A 91 -6.74 31.63 19.20
N GLN A 92 -6.16 31.04 18.14
CA GLN A 92 -6.88 30.16 17.21
C GLN A 92 -7.15 28.75 17.75
N THR A 93 -6.50 28.36 18.85
CA THR A 93 -6.75 27.11 19.57
C THR A 93 -6.82 27.40 21.06
N ILE A 94 -7.88 26.92 21.71
CA ILE A 94 -8.16 27.12 23.13
C ILE A 94 -8.23 25.75 23.79
N GLN A 95 -7.43 25.56 24.85
CA GLN A 95 -7.44 24.35 25.67
C GLN A 95 -7.98 24.70 27.05
N MET A 96 -9.05 24.04 27.48
CA MET A 96 -9.73 24.31 28.77
C MET A 96 -10.11 23.00 29.45
N ALA A 97 -10.17 22.99 30.79
CA ALA A 97 -10.64 21.83 31.54
C ALA A 97 -12.16 21.68 31.44
N GLN A 98 -12.65 20.44 31.48
CA GLN A 98 -14.08 20.15 31.58
C GLN A 98 -14.67 20.80 32.85
N GLY A 99 -15.81 21.47 32.71
CA GLY A 99 -16.50 22.21 33.77
C GLY A 99 -16.24 23.71 33.79
N GLU A 100 -15.10 24.17 33.25
CA GLU A 100 -14.78 25.60 33.17
C GLU A 100 -15.67 26.32 32.12
N PRO A 101 -15.91 27.64 32.27
CA PRO A 101 -16.52 28.46 31.23
C PRO A 101 -15.47 28.88 30.18
N VAL A 102 -15.90 29.14 28.94
CA VAL A 102 -15.03 29.67 27.87
C VAL A 102 -15.74 30.68 26.97
N THR A 103 -14.98 31.64 26.45
CA THR A 103 -15.42 32.58 25.42
C THR A 103 -14.60 32.37 24.14
N LEU A 104 -15.27 32.40 22.99
CA LEU A 104 -14.68 32.27 21.66
C LEU A 104 -14.78 33.63 20.94
N ASP A 105 -13.67 34.37 20.89
CA ASP A 105 -13.63 35.76 20.41
C ASP A 105 -14.03 35.90 18.93
N CYS A 106 -15.09 36.67 18.67
CA CYS A 106 -15.51 37.10 17.34
C CYS A 106 -16.00 38.56 17.31
N THR A 107 -15.11 39.50 17.60
CA THR A 107 -15.32 40.93 17.32
C THR A 107 -15.14 41.24 15.83
N TYR A 108 -15.96 42.13 15.27
CA TYR A 108 -15.95 42.51 13.85
C TYR A 108 -16.21 44.01 13.65
N THR A 109 -15.79 44.55 12.51
CA THR A 109 -16.11 45.92 12.08
C THR A 109 -16.79 45.91 10.71
N SER A 110 -17.75 46.83 10.54
CA SER A 110 -18.50 47.03 9.29
C SER A 110 -18.13 48.35 8.64
N SER A 111 -18.12 48.34 7.31
CA SER A 111 -17.81 49.47 6.45
C SER A 111 -19.04 50.28 6.07
N GLN A 112 -18.82 51.52 5.63
CA GLN A 112 -19.85 52.38 5.03
C GLN A 112 -20.40 51.82 3.70
N ALA A 113 -19.71 50.84 3.09
CA ALA A 113 -20.17 50.14 1.89
C ALA A 113 -21.11 48.95 2.18
N ASP A 114 -21.23 48.49 3.43
CA ASP A 114 -22.06 47.34 3.80
C ASP A 114 -23.51 47.80 4.00
N ILE A 115 -24.37 47.61 3.00
CA ILE A 115 -25.76 48.13 2.99
C ILE A 115 -26.80 47.06 3.35
N GLY A 116 -26.45 45.77 3.21
CA GLY A 116 -27.35 44.65 3.53
C GLY A 116 -27.67 44.49 5.03
N GLU A 117 -28.65 43.63 5.32
CA GLU A 117 -28.89 43.18 6.70
C GLU A 117 -27.68 42.44 7.27
N LEU A 118 -27.51 42.54 8.59
CA LEU A 118 -26.49 41.82 9.34
C LEU A 118 -26.95 40.40 9.63
N ASP A 119 -26.11 39.44 9.27
CA ASP A 119 -26.28 38.01 9.49
C ASP A 119 -25.01 37.45 10.13
N ILE A 120 -25.16 36.85 11.31
CA ILE A 120 -24.07 36.26 12.08
C ILE A 120 -24.36 34.78 12.26
N GLU A 121 -23.43 33.93 11.83
CA GLU A 121 -23.51 32.46 11.94
C GLU A 121 -22.36 31.95 12.81
N TRP A 122 -22.67 31.23 13.89
CA TRP A 122 -21.74 30.28 14.50
C TRP A 122 -22.12 28.86 14.10
N SER A 123 -21.11 28.10 13.69
CA SER A 123 -21.23 26.68 13.32
C SER A 123 -20.06 25.87 13.87
N VAL A 124 -20.31 24.61 14.18
CA VAL A 124 -19.24 23.61 14.39
C VAL A 124 -18.88 23.05 13.01
N VAL A 125 -17.64 23.28 12.60
CA VAL A 125 -17.07 22.81 11.33
C VAL A 125 -16.98 21.30 11.38
N SER A 126 -17.51 20.62 10.36
CA SER A 126 -17.36 19.16 10.30
C SER A 126 -15.92 18.78 9.95
N PRO A 127 -15.29 17.80 10.64
CA PRO A 127 -14.00 17.25 10.21
C PRO A 127 -14.11 16.44 8.91
N ASP A 128 -15.34 16.14 8.48
CA ASP A 128 -15.69 15.47 7.23
C ASP A 128 -16.27 16.49 6.24
N THR A 129 -15.51 16.82 5.20
CA THR A 129 -15.90 17.83 4.20
C THR A 129 -17.08 17.43 3.31
N THR A 130 -17.59 16.20 3.42
CA THR A 130 -18.85 15.79 2.75
C THR A 130 -20.09 16.17 3.55
N LYS A 131 -19.95 16.42 4.85
CA LYS A 131 -21.04 16.80 5.75
C LYS A 131 -21.14 18.32 5.85
N LYS A 132 -22.37 18.82 5.96
CA LYS A 132 -22.61 20.26 6.20
C LYS A 132 -22.19 20.62 7.62
N ASP A 133 -21.54 21.77 7.78
CA ASP A 133 -21.21 22.34 9.08
C ASP A 133 -22.47 22.53 9.93
N GLN A 134 -22.39 22.16 11.21
CA GLN A 134 -23.54 22.20 12.11
C GLN A 134 -23.70 23.62 12.67
N MET A 135 -24.64 24.38 12.11
CA MET A 135 -25.12 25.63 12.70
C MET A 135 -25.52 25.41 14.17
N ILE A 136 -25.05 26.28 15.06
CA ILE A 136 -25.35 26.22 16.50
C ILE A 136 -26.13 27.45 16.98
N ILE A 137 -25.71 28.66 16.62
CA ILE A 137 -26.46 29.88 16.93
C ILE A 137 -26.29 30.90 15.80
N SER A 138 -27.38 31.57 15.44
CA SER A 138 -27.34 32.66 14.45
C SER A 138 -28.08 33.90 14.94
N TYR A 139 -27.71 35.05 14.39
CA TYR A 139 -28.36 36.34 14.65
C TYR A 139 -28.67 37.02 13.32
N THR A 140 -29.96 37.22 13.03
CA THR A 140 -30.48 37.73 11.75
C THR A 140 -31.75 38.55 12.00
N GLY A 141 -31.92 39.68 11.32
CA GLY A 141 -33.12 40.53 11.45
C GLY A 141 -33.37 41.04 12.88
N GLY A 142 -32.30 41.25 13.67
CA GLY A 142 -32.38 41.68 15.06
C GLY A 142 -32.81 40.59 16.06
N ARG A 143 -32.87 39.32 15.65
CA ARG A 143 -33.28 38.19 16.50
C ARG A 143 -32.22 37.08 16.50
N ARG A 144 -32.06 36.42 17.65
CA ARG A 144 -31.22 35.22 17.82
C ARG A 144 -32.02 33.94 17.57
N TYR A 145 -31.37 32.95 16.98
CA TYR A 145 -31.91 31.62 16.70
C TYR A 145 -30.90 30.57 17.17
N ILE A 146 -31.36 29.60 17.95
CA ILE A 146 -30.54 28.48 18.46
C ILE A 146 -30.88 27.25 17.62
N HIS A 147 -29.85 26.54 17.16
CA HIS A 147 -29.93 25.40 16.24
C HIS A 147 -29.14 24.22 16.81
N GLY A 148 -29.56 22.99 16.53
CA GLY A 148 -28.85 21.78 16.96
C GLY A 148 -29.42 21.10 18.22
N ASP A 149 -28.59 20.28 18.85
CA ASP A 149 -28.97 19.35 19.91
C ASP A 149 -29.13 20.06 21.28
N PRO A 150 -30.26 19.87 22.00
CA PRO A 150 -30.48 20.46 23.33
C PRO A 150 -29.35 20.24 24.35
N ASP A 151 -28.65 19.09 24.32
CA ASP A 151 -27.57 18.81 25.27
C ASP A 151 -26.26 19.52 24.87
N LEU A 152 -26.03 19.77 23.58
CA LEU A 152 -24.88 20.56 23.11
C LEU A 152 -25.09 22.07 23.34
N MET A 153 -26.33 22.55 23.17
CA MET A 153 -26.68 23.98 23.26
C MET A 153 -26.90 24.47 24.69
N LYS A 154 -26.79 23.60 25.69
CA LYS A 154 -27.00 23.90 27.10
C LYS A 154 -25.91 24.82 27.66
N GLY A 155 -26.23 26.10 27.85
CA GLY A 155 -25.30 27.11 28.36
C GLY A 155 -24.48 27.82 27.28
N VAL A 156 -24.89 27.72 26.01
CA VAL A 156 -24.26 28.41 24.87
C VAL A 156 -25.08 29.65 24.49
N ASP A 157 -24.47 30.83 24.55
CA ASP A 157 -25.12 32.11 24.18
C ASP A 157 -24.10 33.16 23.71
N PHE A 158 -24.54 34.23 23.06
CA PHE A 158 -23.68 35.37 22.71
C PHE A 158 -23.23 36.11 23.97
N THR A 159 -21.97 36.54 23.99
CA THR A 159 -21.35 37.27 25.11
C THR A 159 -21.93 38.67 25.26
N ALA A 160 -22.22 39.33 24.14
CA ALA A 160 -22.86 40.64 24.10
C ALA A 160 -24.39 40.52 24.02
N SER A 161 -25.11 41.26 24.88
CA SER A 161 -26.57 41.32 24.91
C SER A 161 -27.22 41.79 23.60
N ASN A 162 -26.43 42.43 22.72
CA ASN A 162 -26.83 42.75 21.35
C ASN A 162 -25.63 42.61 20.39
N PRO A 163 -25.48 41.48 19.70
CA PRO A 163 -24.35 41.22 18.80
C PRO A 163 -24.18 42.21 17.66
N SER A 164 -25.22 42.97 17.30
CA SER A 164 -25.15 43.97 16.22
C SER A 164 -24.21 45.14 16.49
N GLN A 165 -23.70 45.28 17.72
CA GLN A 165 -22.81 46.36 18.16
C GLN A 165 -21.32 46.10 17.87
N GLY A 166 -20.97 45.01 17.20
CA GLY A 166 -19.58 44.70 16.78
C GLY A 166 -18.90 43.57 17.56
N ASP A 167 -19.57 42.98 18.55
CA ASP A 167 -19.10 41.82 19.28
C ASP A 167 -20.06 40.63 19.09
N ALA A 168 -19.60 39.63 18.34
CA ALA A 168 -20.31 38.38 18.10
C ALA A 168 -19.72 37.19 18.88
N SER A 169 -18.88 37.44 19.89
CA SER A 169 -18.16 36.39 20.62
C SER A 169 -19.11 35.41 21.31
N LEU A 170 -18.83 34.11 21.20
CA LEU A 170 -19.67 33.05 21.77
C LEU A 170 -19.20 32.70 23.18
N SER A 171 -20.12 32.61 24.15
CA SER A 171 -19.84 32.14 25.50
C SER A 171 -20.45 30.76 25.74
N ILE A 172 -19.72 29.90 26.45
CA ILE A 172 -20.15 28.57 26.89
C ILE A 172 -19.94 28.50 28.40
N THR A 173 -21.01 28.38 29.18
CA THR A 173 -20.95 28.56 30.64
C THR A 173 -20.46 27.34 31.42
N THR A 174 -20.43 26.14 30.82
CA THR A 174 -19.93 24.92 31.44
C THR A 174 -19.45 23.95 30.37
N LEU A 175 -18.14 23.75 30.25
CA LEU A 175 -17.59 22.86 29.23
C LEU A 175 -17.86 21.38 29.51
N THR A 176 -18.24 20.66 28.46
CA THR A 176 -18.44 19.21 28.42
C THR A 176 -17.59 18.59 27.31
N ALA A 177 -17.32 17.29 27.35
CA ALA A 177 -16.50 16.62 26.33
C ALA A 177 -17.09 16.72 24.90
N SER A 178 -18.41 16.90 24.76
CA SER A 178 -19.09 17.13 23.48
C SER A 178 -18.91 18.55 22.91
N HIS A 179 -18.41 19.51 23.70
CA HIS A 179 -18.05 20.86 23.21
C HIS A 179 -16.66 20.91 22.56
N ALA A 180 -15.95 19.78 22.42
CA ALA A 180 -14.68 19.74 21.70
C ALA A 180 -14.89 19.75 20.17
N GLY A 181 -14.25 20.70 19.46
CA GLY A 181 -14.39 20.83 18.01
C GLY A 181 -13.85 22.15 17.45
N THR A 182 -13.88 22.31 16.12
CA THR A 182 -13.53 23.58 15.46
C THR A 182 -14.79 24.39 15.21
N TYR A 183 -14.90 25.54 15.85
CA TYR A 183 -16.00 26.48 15.70
C TYR A 183 -15.64 27.51 14.61
N GLN A 184 -16.58 27.84 13.72
CA GLN A 184 -16.47 28.93 12.77
C GLN A 184 -17.51 30.01 13.08
N CYS A 185 -17.03 31.20 13.42
CA CYS A 185 -17.81 32.44 13.37
C CYS A 185 -17.75 32.99 11.95
N LYS A 186 -18.90 33.36 11.38
CA LYS A 186 -19.01 33.91 10.03
C LYS A 186 -20.00 35.06 10.06
N VAL A 187 -19.55 36.23 9.61
CA VAL A 187 -20.31 37.47 9.71
C VAL A 187 -20.49 38.03 8.31
N LYS A 188 -21.75 38.29 7.94
CA LYS A 188 -22.16 38.74 6.62
C LYS A 188 -22.95 40.04 6.75
N LYS A 189 -22.69 40.99 5.86
CA LYS A 189 -23.48 42.21 5.69
C LYS A 189 -23.23 42.75 4.28
N ALA A 190 -24.11 42.39 3.35
CA ALA A 190 -23.83 42.48 1.91
C ALA A 190 -23.36 43.90 1.48
N PRO A 191 -22.27 44.02 0.69
CA PRO A 191 -21.54 42.94 0.01
C PRO A 191 -20.46 42.24 0.86
N GLY A 192 -20.16 42.72 2.07
CA GLY A 192 -19.11 42.16 2.92
C GLY A 192 -19.45 40.79 3.54
N VAL A 193 -18.47 39.89 3.56
CA VAL A 193 -18.49 38.60 4.27
C VAL A 193 -17.07 38.30 4.75
N ASP A 194 -16.92 37.95 6.03
CA ASP A 194 -15.66 37.47 6.60
C ASP A 194 -15.92 36.37 7.66
N SER A 195 -14.92 35.54 7.99
CA SER A 195 -15.08 34.45 8.94
C SER A 195 -13.79 34.01 9.64
N ARG A 196 -13.94 33.53 10.87
CA ARG A 196 -12.85 33.14 11.78
C ARG A 196 -13.10 31.73 12.32
N LYS A 197 -12.08 30.87 12.25
CA LYS A 197 -12.10 29.52 12.84
C LYS A 197 -11.30 29.48 14.15
N ILE A 198 -11.84 28.80 15.15
CA ILE A 198 -11.27 28.63 16.49
C ILE A 198 -11.46 27.17 16.92
N SER A 199 -10.38 26.49 17.31
CA SER A 199 -10.44 25.09 17.76
C SER A 199 -10.48 25.00 19.28
N LEU A 200 -11.56 24.43 19.82
CA LEU A 200 -11.78 24.24 21.24
C LEU A 200 -11.47 22.79 21.62
N ILE A 201 -10.51 22.61 22.53
CA ILE A 201 -10.06 21.31 23.04
C ILE A 201 -10.43 21.25 24.53
N VAL A 202 -11.34 20.32 24.87
CA VAL A 202 -11.77 20.10 26.26
C VAL A 202 -10.92 19.00 26.88
N MET A 203 -10.21 19.34 27.95
CA MET A 203 -9.33 18.44 28.69
C MET A 203 -10.08 17.77 29.84
N VAL A 204 -10.01 16.44 29.90
CA VAL A 204 -10.77 15.59 30.82
C VAL A 204 -9.80 14.90 31.80
N ARG A 205 -10.12 14.95 33.10
CA ARG A 205 -9.38 14.23 34.15
C ARG A 205 -9.46 12.71 33.93
N PRO A 206 -8.43 11.91 34.30
CA PRO A 206 -8.53 10.46 34.19
C PRO A 206 -9.68 9.92 35.04
N SER A 207 -10.39 8.90 34.58
CA SER A 207 -11.27 8.13 35.45
C SER A 207 -10.48 7.29 36.47
N VAL A 208 -11.13 6.90 37.58
CA VAL A 208 -10.58 5.93 38.53
C VAL A 208 -10.16 4.67 37.76
N PRO A 209 -8.85 4.31 37.77
CA PRO A 209 -8.37 3.22 36.95
C PRO A 209 -8.86 1.85 37.46
N LYS A 210 -8.89 0.87 36.56
CA LYS A 210 -9.11 -0.54 36.89
C LYS A 210 -7.75 -1.22 37.02
N CYS A 211 -7.52 -1.85 38.17
CA CYS A 211 -6.32 -2.63 38.48
C CYS A 211 -6.65 -4.14 38.38
N TRP A 212 -5.80 -4.95 37.75
CA TRP A 212 -5.91 -6.42 37.74
C TRP A 212 -4.53 -7.10 37.63
N VAL A 213 -4.49 -8.41 37.89
CA VAL A 213 -3.32 -9.28 37.64
C VAL A 213 -3.52 -10.00 36.31
N ASP A 214 -2.47 -10.08 35.50
CA ASP A 214 -2.41 -10.79 34.23
C ASP A 214 -1.26 -11.80 34.29
N GLY A 215 -1.53 -13.07 33.94
CA GLY A 215 -0.68 -14.22 34.29
C GLY A 215 -1.13 -14.96 35.55
N GLY A 216 -0.29 -15.88 36.04
CA GLY A 216 -0.63 -16.75 37.18
C GLY A 216 -0.02 -16.27 38.50
N GLU A 217 -0.81 -16.24 39.58
CA GLU A 217 -0.34 -15.93 40.95
C GLU A 217 0.57 -17.02 41.58
N ALA A 218 1.17 -17.90 40.77
CA ALA A 218 1.98 -19.02 41.22
C ALA A 218 3.40 -18.58 41.57
N VAL A 219 3.94 -19.09 42.68
CA VAL A 219 5.34 -18.83 43.08
C VAL A 219 6.31 -19.37 42.01
N GLY A 220 7.15 -18.49 41.46
CA GLY A 220 8.15 -18.79 40.44
C GLY A 220 7.74 -18.46 38.99
N GLU A 221 6.48 -18.11 38.74
CA GLU A 221 6.02 -17.62 37.43
C GLU A 221 6.18 -16.08 37.33
N PRO A 222 6.26 -15.50 36.12
CA PRO A 222 6.17 -14.05 35.94
C PRO A 222 4.74 -13.56 36.13
N SER A 223 4.56 -12.48 36.91
CA SER A 223 3.24 -11.88 37.17
C SER A 223 3.22 -10.43 36.68
N SER A 224 2.26 -10.08 35.81
CA SER A 224 2.06 -8.70 35.35
C SER A 224 0.91 -8.05 36.13
N LEU A 225 1.17 -6.90 36.75
CA LEU A 225 0.12 -6.06 37.32
C LEU A 225 -0.27 -4.99 36.29
N ARG A 226 -1.55 -4.92 35.92
CA ARG A 226 -2.04 -4.02 34.88
C ARG A 226 -3.05 -3.02 35.43
N CYS A 227 -2.95 -1.79 34.95
CA CYS A 227 -3.73 -0.65 35.38
C CYS A 227 -4.17 0.16 34.16
N ARG A 228 -5.47 0.40 34.01
CA ARG A 228 -6.01 1.18 32.88
C ARG A 228 -7.15 2.10 33.31
N SER A 229 -7.10 3.36 32.88
CA SER A 229 -8.25 4.28 32.95
C SER A 229 -9.06 4.19 31.66
N ASP A 230 -10.40 4.19 31.76
CA ASP A 230 -11.29 4.10 30.59
C ASP A 230 -11.71 5.48 30.04
N GLN A 231 -11.35 6.58 30.70
CA GLN A 231 -11.58 7.98 30.30
C GLN A 231 -10.39 8.86 30.71
N GLY A 232 -10.17 9.96 29.99
CA GLY A 232 -9.17 11.00 30.31
C GLY A 232 -8.36 11.44 29.09
N THR A 233 -7.92 12.70 29.06
CA THR A 233 -7.10 13.23 27.97
C THR A 233 -5.67 12.66 28.00
N VAL A 234 -5.22 12.16 26.86
CA VAL A 234 -3.88 11.60 26.59
C VAL A 234 -2.83 12.73 26.50
N PRO A 235 -1.58 12.57 27.00
CA PRO A 235 -1.00 11.38 27.61
C PRO A 235 -1.52 11.10 29.03
N LEU A 236 -1.83 9.82 29.28
CA LEU A 236 -2.05 9.28 30.62
C LEU A 236 -0.73 8.67 31.10
N LEU A 237 -0.22 9.14 32.24
CA LEU A 237 1.00 8.64 32.85
C LEU A 237 0.67 7.81 34.10
N TYR A 238 1.08 6.55 34.09
CA TYR A 238 0.81 5.57 35.14
C TYR A 238 2.02 5.36 36.04
N SER A 239 1.80 5.43 37.35
CA SER A 239 2.81 5.23 38.39
C SER A 239 2.37 4.15 39.38
N TRP A 240 3.11 3.05 39.47
CA TRP A 240 2.88 2.03 40.49
C TRP A 240 3.67 2.35 41.77
N ARG A 241 3.05 2.15 42.92
CA ARG A 241 3.68 2.15 44.24
C ARG A 241 3.21 0.93 45.05
N ARG A 242 4.04 0.45 45.97
CA ARG A 242 3.66 -0.62 46.90
C ARG A 242 3.30 0.00 48.25
N GLU A 243 2.07 -0.25 48.72
CA GLU A 243 1.55 0.32 49.98
C GLU A 243 1.74 -0.64 51.17
N SER A 244 1.96 -1.95 50.93
CA SER A 244 2.38 -2.89 51.98
C SER A 244 3.42 -3.91 51.49
N GLY A 245 4.39 -4.21 52.36
CA GLY A 245 5.48 -5.17 52.09
C GLY A 245 6.84 -4.56 51.72
N GLY A 246 7.01 -3.24 51.83
CA GLY A 246 8.26 -2.53 51.52
C GLY A 246 8.26 -1.89 50.12
N PRO A 247 9.43 -1.59 49.53
CA PRO A 247 9.52 -1.06 48.17
C PRO A 247 9.04 -2.08 47.12
N ILE A 248 8.86 -1.59 45.89
CA ILE A 248 8.69 -2.44 44.71
C ILE A 248 9.96 -3.31 44.52
N PRO A 249 9.84 -4.60 44.15
CA PRO A 249 11.00 -5.46 43.91
C PRO A 249 11.94 -4.90 42.81
N PRO A 250 13.28 -5.01 42.96
CA PRO A 250 14.23 -4.46 41.99
C PRO A 250 14.26 -5.20 40.64
N ASP A 251 13.67 -6.39 40.58
CA ASP A 251 13.45 -7.19 39.36
C ASP A 251 12.13 -6.85 38.63
N ALA A 252 11.37 -5.87 39.14
CA ALA A 252 10.10 -5.44 38.55
C ALA A 252 10.30 -4.28 37.56
N ILE A 253 9.82 -4.46 36.33
CA ILE A 253 9.90 -3.44 35.26
C ILE A 253 8.55 -2.73 35.13
N GLN A 254 8.56 -1.41 35.31
CA GLN A 254 7.36 -0.56 35.19
C GLN A 254 7.32 0.18 33.86
N ASN A 255 6.18 0.14 33.17
CA ASN A 255 5.90 0.92 31.97
C ASN A 255 4.86 2.01 32.28
N SER A 256 5.31 3.27 32.24
CA SER A 256 4.49 4.44 32.56
C SER A 256 3.45 4.82 31.50
N LEU A 257 3.53 4.24 30.30
CA LEU A 257 2.59 4.48 29.19
C LEU A 257 1.50 3.41 29.11
N THR A 258 1.83 2.15 29.40
CA THR A 258 0.85 1.03 29.36
C THR A 258 0.18 0.75 30.71
N GLY A 259 0.70 1.28 31.82
CA GLY A 259 0.20 1.00 33.16
C GLY A 259 0.58 -0.40 33.67
N GLU A 260 1.63 -1.00 33.11
CA GLU A 260 2.09 -2.35 33.43
C GLU A 260 3.26 -2.34 34.41
N LEU A 261 3.24 -3.23 35.41
CA LEU A 261 4.35 -3.57 36.28
C LEU A 261 4.61 -5.08 36.18
N LEU A 262 5.65 -5.46 35.44
CA LEU A 262 6.03 -6.86 35.23
C LEU A 262 7.01 -7.29 36.34
N ILE A 263 6.60 -8.22 37.19
CA ILE A 263 7.47 -8.87 38.18
C ILE A 263 7.97 -10.18 37.58
N SER A 264 9.28 -10.29 37.37
CA SER A 264 9.89 -11.38 36.58
C SER A 264 9.89 -12.73 37.31
N ASN A 265 9.94 -12.72 38.65
CA ASN A 265 9.93 -13.92 39.48
C ASN A 265 9.02 -13.68 40.70
N HIS A 266 7.78 -14.16 40.64
CA HIS A 266 6.83 -13.94 41.72
C HIS A 266 7.17 -14.78 42.95
N SER A 267 7.28 -14.12 44.11
CA SER A 267 7.69 -14.73 45.38
C SER A 267 6.73 -14.38 46.51
N VAL A 268 6.75 -15.17 47.59
CA VAL A 268 5.93 -14.88 48.79
C VAL A 268 6.28 -13.49 49.36
N SER A 269 7.54 -13.07 49.29
CA SER A 269 8.04 -11.74 49.64
C SER A 269 7.56 -10.60 48.71
N HIS A 270 7.06 -10.90 47.51
CA HIS A 270 6.52 -9.92 46.56
C HIS A 270 5.00 -9.72 46.72
N SER A 271 4.32 -10.57 47.49
CA SER A 271 2.90 -10.39 47.84
C SER A 271 2.65 -9.10 48.65
N GLY A 272 1.44 -8.55 48.55
CA GLY A 272 1.04 -7.31 49.24
C GLY A 272 0.14 -6.40 48.42
N ILE A 273 -0.14 -5.22 48.97
CA ILE A 273 -1.02 -4.23 48.33
C ILE A 273 -0.18 -3.30 47.46
N TYR A 274 -0.47 -3.33 46.16
CA TYR A 274 0.03 -2.40 45.15
C TYR A 274 -1.04 -1.34 44.85
N SER A 275 -0.60 -0.17 44.42
CA SER A 275 -1.43 1.00 44.18
C SER A 275 -0.95 1.68 42.91
N CYS A 276 -1.82 1.78 41.91
CA CYS A 276 -1.54 2.46 40.66
C CYS A 276 -2.16 3.86 40.70
N GLU A 277 -1.36 4.88 40.43
CA GLU A 277 -1.77 6.27 40.26
C GLU A 277 -1.71 6.63 38.77
N VAL A 278 -2.85 6.97 38.16
CA VAL A 278 -2.92 7.51 36.79
C VAL A 278 -2.97 9.03 36.87
N SER A 279 -2.28 9.71 35.96
CA SER A 279 -2.13 11.17 35.98
C SER A 279 -2.15 11.78 34.58
N ASN A 280 -2.71 12.99 34.47
CA ASN A 280 -2.57 13.87 33.30
C ASN A 280 -2.58 15.35 33.74
N ALA A 281 -2.62 16.28 32.78
CA ALA A 281 -2.59 17.72 33.04
C ALA A 281 -3.79 18.27 33.87
N VAL A 282 -4.88 17.52 34.04
CA VAL A 282 -6.13 17.95 34.72
C VAL A 282 -6.31 17.30 36.10
N GLY A 283 -5.50 16.29 36.42
CA GLY A 283 -5.52 15.66 37.74
C GLY A 283 -4.97 14.23 37.79
N LYS A 284 -5.24 13.58 38.92
CA LYS A 284 -4.75 12.24 39.26
C LYS A 284 -5.87 11.42 39.90
N GLU A 285 -5.87 10.13 39.62
CA GLU A 285 -6.74 9.14 40.27
C GLU A 285 -5.95 7.86 40.58
N SER A 286 -6.46 6.97 41.43
CA SER A 286 -5.73 5.74 41.79
C SER A 286 -6.59 4.51 42.06
N CYS A 287 -6.02 3.31 41.85
CA CYS A 287 -6.62 2.02 42.20
C CYS A 287 -5.66 1.15 43.02
N ARG A 288 -6.22 0.27 43.86
CA ARG A 288 -5.47 -0.69 44.69
C ARG A 288 -5.66 -2.11 44.16
N LEU A 289 -4.61 -2.92 44.29
CA LEU A 289 -4.55 -4.32 43.89
C LEU A 289 -3.86 -5.13 45.00
N ASN A 290 -4.35 -6.32 45.32
CA ASN A 290 -3.76 -7.18 46.35
C ASN A 290 -3.18 -8.43 45.68
N LEU A 291 -1.84 -8.48 45.54
CA LEU A 291 -1.14 -9.59 44.91
C LEU A 291 -0.91 -10.71 45.93
N GLN A 292 -1.46 -11.90 45.67
CA GLN A 292 -1.27 -13.09 46.50
C GLN A 292 -0.22 -14.04 45.88
N ALA A 293 0.32 -14.97 46.66
CA ALA A 293 1.34 -15.92 46.23
C ALA A 293 0.86 -17.36 46.48
N VAL A 294 0.30 -17.98 45.45
CA VAL A 294 -0.28 -19.33 45.49
C VAL A 294 0.81 -20.37 45.27
N LYS A 295 0.87 -21.41 46.12
CA LYS A 295 1.74 -22.56 45.89
C LYS A 295 1.06 -23.53 44.92
N PRO A 296 1.70 -23.95 43.81
CA PRO A 296 1.09 -24.88 42.87
C PRO A 296 0.84 -26.26 43.53
N PRO A 297 -0.29 -26.92 43.23
CA PRO A 297 -0.59 -28.25 43.76
C PRO A 297 0.39 -29.29 43.18
N ASN A 298 0.73 -30.31 43.98
CA ASN A 298 1.80 -31.26 43.69
C ASN A 298 1.42 -32.27 42.57
N ARG A 299 1.57 -31.84 41.31
CA ARG A 299 1.20 -32.60 40.09
C ARG A 299 1.83 -33.99 40.01
N ALA A 300 3.02 -34.19 40.59
CA ALA A 300 3.73 -35.47 40.57
C ALA A 300 2.94 -36.61 41.27
N GLY A 301 2.24 -36.29 42.38
CA GLY A 301 1.43 -37.28 43.10
C GLY A 301 0.24 -37.78 42.28
N VAL A 302 -0.41 -36.88 41.53
CA VAL A 302 -1.58 -37.21 40.69
C VAL A 302 -1.18 -38.11 39.51
N ILE A 303 -0.09 -37.77 38.82
CA ILE A 303 0.42 -38.55 37.67
C ILE A 303 0.88 -39.94 38.12
N THR A 304 1.55 -40.04 39.28
CA THR A 304 1.97 -41.34 39.83
C THR A 304 0.74 -42.21 40.16
N GLY A 305 -0.30 -41.64 40.76
CA GLY A 305 -1.54 -42.36 41.08
C GLY A 305 -2.29 -42.88 39.86
N THR A 306 -2.42 -42.09 38.80
CA THR A 306 -3.12 -42.52 37.58
C THR A 306 -2.37 -43.59 36.81
N VAL A 307 -1.03 -43.48 36.68
CA VAL A 307 -0.22 -44.50 35.99
C VAL A 307 -0.28 -45.85 36.72
N VAL A 308 -0.16 -45.87 38.05
CA VAL A 308 -0.28 -47.11 38.85
C VAL A 308 -1.69 -47.70 38.75
N GLY A 309 -2.74 -46.86 38.79
CA GLY A 309 -4.12 -47.29 38.61
C GLY A 309 -4.37 -47.96 37.26
N CYS A 310 -3.91 -47.35 36.16
CA CYS A 310 -4.05 -47.90 34.81
C CYS A 310 -3.30 -49.23 34.64
N LEU A 311 -2.08 -49.35 35.18
CA LEU A 311 -1.30 -50.59 35.12
C LEU A 311 -1.98 -51.75 35.86
N LEU A 312 -2.52 -51.51 37.06
CA LEU A 312 -3.31 -52.50 37.80
C LEU A 312 -4.55 -52.94 37.02
N LEU A 313 -5.27 -52.00 36.40
CA LEU A 313 -6.46 -52.30 35.60
C LEU A 313 -6.14 -53.18 34.38
N ILE A 314 -5.02 -52.90 33.69
CA ILE A 314 -4.54 -53.72 32.57
C ILE A 314 -4.18 -55.14 33.03
N VAL A 315 -3.49 -55.30 34.16
CA VAL A 315 -3.16 -56.62 34.72
C VAL A 315 -4.43 -57.41 35.08
N ILE A 316 -5.43 -56.77 35.69
CA ILE A 316 -6.72 -57.40 36.01
C ILE A 316 -7.44 -57.84 34.73
N ILE A 317 -7.47 -57.00 33.69
CA ILE A 317 -8.07 -57.34 32.39
C ILE A 317 -7.35 -58.54 31.75
N LEU A 318 -6.01 -58.60 31.77
CA LEU A 318 -5.24 -59.72 31.24
C LEU A 318 -5.52 -61.03 32.00
N ILE A 319 -5.67 -60.98 33.33
CA ILE A 319 -6.05 -62.14 34.15
C ILE A 319 -7.47 -62.61 33.79
N ILE A 320 -8.43 -61.69 33.60
CA ILE A 320 -9.80 -62.03 33.19
C ILE A 320 -9.81 -62.67 31.79
N ILE A 321 -9.05 -62.13 30.83
CA ILE A 321 -8.91 -62.71 29.49
C ILE A 321 -8.28 -64.10 29.56
N TRP A 322 -7.23 -64.30 30.36
CA TRP A 322 -6.59 -65.60 30.54
C TRP A 322 -7.55 -66.64 31.15
N LEU A 323 -8.33 -66.28 32.17
CA LEU A 323 -9.37 -67.13 32.75
C LEU A 323 -10.48 -67.47 31.76
N LEU A 324 -10.89 -66.52 30.90
CA LEU A 324 -11.86 -66.76 29.83
C LEU A 324 -11.30 -67.69 28.75
N VAL A 325 -10.05 -67.52 28.33
CA VAL A 325 -9.38 -68.43 27.37
C VAL A 325 -9.23 -69.83 27.95
N PHE A 326 -8.82 -69.97 29.22
CA PHE A 326 -8.73 -71.25 29.91
C PHE A 326 -10.09 -71.96 29.95
N LYS A 327 -11.16 -71.23 30.32
CA LYS A 327 -12.54 -71.75 30.35
C LYS A 327 -13.09 -72.09 28.96
N CYS A 328 -12.72 -71.34 27.92
CA CYS A 328 -13.11 -71.65 26.54
C CYS A 328 -12.41 -72.90 26.00
N ASN A 329 -11.13 -73.10 26.31
CA ASN A 329 -10.40 -74.32 25.94
C ASN A 329 -10.95 -75.55 26.68
N TRP A 330 -11.31 -75.42 27.97
CA TRP A 330 -11.97 -76.49 28.72
C TRP A 330 -13.32 -76.90 28.08
N ASN A 331 -14.20 -75.93 27.85
CA ASN A 331 -15.51 -76.13 27.21
C ASN A 331 -15.44 -76.52 25.72
N ARG A 332 -14.24 -76.58 25.12
CA ARG A 332 -14.00 -77.08 23.77
C ARG A 332 -13.69 -78.59 23.79
N HIS A 333 -12.89 -79.05 24.74
CA HIS A 333 -12.55 -80.47 24.90
C HIS A 333 -13.78 -81.38 25.10
N GLU A 334 -14.80 -80.91 25.81
CA GLU A 334 -16.07 -81.65 25.99
C GLU A 334 -16.89 -81.78 24.68
N LYS A 335 -16.72 -80.85 23.73
CA LYS A 335 -17.52 -80.80 22.49
C LYS A 335 -16.93 -81.62 21.36
N GLU A 336 -15.62 -81.83 21.36
CA GLU A 336 -14.92 -82.62 20.36
C GLU A 336 -15.05 -84.14 20.61
N PHE A 337 -15.58 -84.57 21.77
CA PHE A 337 -15.84 -85.98 22.12
C PHE A 337 -17.27 -86.47 21.82
N SER A 338 -18.21 -85.57 21.50
CA SER A 338 -19.67 -85.89 21.43
C SER A 338 -20.29 -85.76 20.03
N ASN A 339 -19.50 -85.39 19.02
CA ASN A 339 -19.99 -85.06 17.68
C ASN A 339 -19.70 -86.14 16.61
N ASP A 340 -19.04 -87.23 16.97
CA ASP A 340 -18.69 -88.36 16.09
C ASP A 340 -19.87 -89.35 15.89
N ILE A 341 -21.00 -89.10 16.56
CA ILE A 341 -22.24 -89.89 16.45
C ILE A 341 -23.30 -89.04 15.76
N ARG A 342 -23.34 -89.07 14.43
CA ARG A 342 -24.35 -88.34 13.65
C ARG A 342 -24.73 -88.99 12.32
N GLU A 343 -25.25 -90.21 12.37
CA GLU A 343 -25.95 -90.79 11.23
C GLU A 343 -27.37 -90.22 11.04
N ASP A 344 -27.71 -90.08 9.77
CA ASP A 344 -29.04 -90.10 9.13
C ASP A 344 -30.12 -89.01 9.28
N ALA A 345 -30.81 -88.86 8.14
CA ALA A 345 -32.08 -88.22 7.82
C ALA A 345 -32.18 -86.66 7.72
N PRO A 346 -33.10 -86.12 6.87
CA PRO A 346 -33.13 -84.70 6.47
C PRO A 346 -34.44 -83.95 6.86
N ALA A 347 -34.57 -82.71 6.35
CA ALA A 347 -35.67 -81.73 6.54
C ALA A 347 -37.07 -82.22 6.05
N PRO A 348 -38.25 -81.58 6.36
CA PRO A 348 -38.52 -80.13 6.22
C PRO A 348 -39.67 -79.41 7.04
N GLU A 349 -39.83 -78.09 6.77
CA GLU A 349 -41.06 -77.25 6.63
C GLU A 349 -42.05 -76.75 7.76
N SER A 350 -42.01 -75.41 8.00
CA SER A 350 -43.11 -74.41 7.77
C SER A 350 -44.12 -73.85 8.86
N ARG A 351 -44.22 -72.49 8.92
CA ARG A 351 -45.41 -71.59 9.19
C ARG A 351 -46.13 -71.57 10.60
N PRO A 352 -47.12 -70.67 10.93
CA PRO A 352 -47.27 -69.19 10.71
C PRO A 352 -48.01 -68.30 11.82
N THR A 353 -47.94 -66.94 11.69
CA THR A 353 -48.98 -65.84 11.92
C THR A 353 -49.49 -65.22 13.28
N SER A 354 -49.20 -63.90 13.48
CA SER A 354 -50.10 -62.75 13.92
C SER A 354 -50.47 -62.49 15.43
N ARG A 355 -51.21 -61.45 15.95
CA ARG A 355 -52.13 -60.37 15.41
C ARG A 355 -52.51 -59.15 16.37
N ILE A 356 -52.34 -57.86 15.93
CA ILE A 356 -53.22 -56.62 16.03
C ILE A 356 -53.69 -55.86 17.36
N SER A 357 -53.32 -54.54 17.46
CA SER A 357 -53.98 -53.25 17.97
C SER A 357 -54.55 -53.05 19.43
N SER A 358 -54.93 -51.84 19.98
CA SER A 358 -55.31 -50.49 19.43
C SER A 358 -55.31 -49.25 20.42
N PHE A 359 -55.05 -48.01 19.91
CA PHE A 359 -55.58 -46.61 20.23
C PHE A 359 -55.67 -46.00 21.68
N ARG A 360 -55.74 -44.65 21.93
CA ARG A 360 -55.06 -43.41 21.38
C ARG A 360 -55.42 -42.11 22.20
N SER A 361 -54.65 -41.03 22.01
CA SER A 361 -54.81 -39.60 22.44
C SER A 361 -54.53 -39.29 23.91
N GLY A 362 -53.76 -38.26 24.30
CA GLY A 362 -52.92 -37.24 23.60
C GLY A 362 -52.18 -36.40 24.69
N VAL A 363 -51.55 -35.22 24.55
CA VAL A 363 -51.20 -34.19 23.53
C VAL A 363 -49.97 -33.45 24.18
N ALA A 364 -48.85 -33.04 23.56
CA ALA A 364 -48.65 -32.06 22.47
C ALA A 364 -47.25 -32.16 21.75
N TYR A 365 -46.49 -31.05 21.70
CA TYR A 365 -45.16 -30.83 21.09
C TYR A 365 -43.99 -31.45 21.89
N SER A 366 -42.83 -31.78 21.31
CA SER A 366 -42.39 -31.73 19.89
C SER A 366 -41.52 -32.95 19.53
N GLN A 367 -41.28 -33.19 18.24
CA GLN A 367 -40.58 -34.38 17.73
C GLN A 367 -39.63 -34.11 16.56
N VAL A 368 -38.48 -34.81 16.59
CA VAL A 368 -37.84 -35.59 15.50
C VAL A 368 -37.30 -34.86 14.25
N GLY A 369 -36.16 -35.35 13.77
CA GLY A 369 -35.58 -35.04 12.45
C GLY A 369 -34.45 -35.99 12.07
N GLN A 370 -34.72 -37.29 11.91
CA GLN A 370 -33.70 -38.32 11.61
C GLN A 370 -34.10 -39.21 10.42
N THR A 371 -33.26 -39.24 9.36
CA THR A 371 -33.20 -40.30 8.32
C THR A 371 -34.48 -40.54 7.47
N GLN A 372 -34.58 -41.39 6.44
CA GLN A 372 -33.68 -42.36 5.75
C GLN A 372 -33.87 -42.26 4.22
N ASN A 373 -33.05 -42.95 3.42
CA ASN A 373 -33.51 -43.98 2.44
C ASN A 373 -32.34 -44.74 1.77
N GLU A 374 -32.63 -45.88 1.15
CA GLU A 374 -31.65 -46.89 0.72
C GLU A 374 -31.77 -47.33 -0.76
N GLN A 375 -30.63 -47.68 -1.38
CA GLN A 375 -30.44 -48.74 -2.41
C GLN A 375 -31.19 -48.62 -3.79
N PRO A 376 -30.92 -49.47 -4.81
CA PRO A 376 -29.75 -50.33 -5.12
C PRO A 376 -29.13 -49.96 -6.52
N PRO A 377 -28.74 -50.88 -7.45
CA PRO A 377 -27.41 -51.52 -7.47
C PRO A 377 -26.57 -51.31 -8.75
N SER A 378 -25.26 -51.57 -8.63
CA SER A 378 -24.28 -52.05 -9.63
C SER A 378 -24.46 -51.73 -11.13
N THR A 379 -23.50 -51.02 -11.72
CA THR A 379 -22.93 -51.38 -13.04
C THR A 379 -21.44 -51.01 -13.07
N THR A 380 -20.59 -51.88 -13.62
CA THR A 380 -19.13 -51.71 -13.57
C THR A 380 -18.60 -51.11 -14.88
N THR A 381 -17.82 -50.03 -14.80
CA THR A 381 -16.90 -49.63 -15.87
C THR A 381 -15.65 -49.02 -15.25
N SER A 382 -14.47 -49.41 -15.75
CA SER A 382 -13.17 -49.12 -15.13
C SER A 382 -12.42 -47.98 -15.82
N TYR A 383 -11.87 -47.06 -15.05
CA TYR A 383 -10.65 -46.33 -15.42
C TYR A 383 -9.70 -46.28 -14.22
N SER A 384 -8.55 -46.93 -14.37
CA SER A 384 -7.49 -47.00 -13.36
C SER A 384 -6.56 -45.79 -13.44
N THR A 385 -6.13 -45.28 -12.30
CA THR A 385 -5.15 -44.19 -12.22
C THR A 385 -3.77 -44.65 -12.70
N ALA A 386 -3.16 -43.87 -13.60
CA ALA A 386 -1.77 -44.05 -14.00
C ALA A 386 -0.87 -43.23 -13.08
N LYS A 387 -0.17 -43.90 -12.15
CA LYS A 387 1.07 -43.33 -11.60
C LYS A 387 2.15 -43.42 -12.67
N TYR A 388 2.88 -42.33 -12.90
CA TYR A 388 4.23 -42.43 -13.43
C TYR A 388 5.20 -42.51 -12.25
N ASP A 389 6.08 -43.51 -12.27
CA ASP A 389 7.17 -43.66 -11.33
C ASP A 389 8.46 -43.90 -12.13
N SER A 390 9.59 -43.53 -11.53
CA SER A 390 10.89 -43.47 -12.20
C SER A 390 11.71 -44.74 -11.97
N SER A 391 12.40 -45.23 -13.02
CA SER A 391 13.83 -45.63 -13.00
C SER A 391 14.21 -46.61 -14.14
N ILE A 392 15.51 -46.64 -14.48
CA ILE A 392 16.22 -47.65 -15.31
C ILE A 392 15.77 -47.66 -16.80
N VAL A 393 16.64 -47.43 -17.80
CA VAL A 393 17.88 -48.17 -18.13
C VAL A 393 19.05 -47.24 -18.50
N ILE A 394 20.27 -47.64 -18.10
CA ILE A 394 21.54 -47.16 -18.68
C ILE A 394 22.28 -48.35 -19.29
N MET A 395 22.72 -48.27 -20.55
CA MET A 395 23.98 -48.88 -21.01
C MET A 395 24.49 -48.29 -22.34
N LYS A 396 25.82 -48.33 -22.53
CA LYS A 396 26.55 -47.84 -23.72
C LYS A 396 26.64 -48.92 -24.80
N ALA A 397 26.70 -48.53 -26.08
CA ALA A 397 27.95 -48.55 -26.86
C ALA A 397 27.76 -48.26 -28.38
N LEU A 398 28.63 -47.39 -28.93
CA LEU A 398 29.33 -47.44 -30.25
C LEU A 398 28.59 -48.00 -31.49
N ARG A 399 28.68 -47.41 -32.69
CA ARG A 399 29.96 -47.27 -33.43
C ARG A 399 29.84 -46.52 -34.78
N GLY A 400 30.57 -45.40 -34.93
CA GLY A 400 31.00 -44.83 -36.25
C GLY A 400 29.95 -44.02 -37.03
N MET A 401 30.31 -43.12 -37.98
CA MET A 401 31.64 -42.60 -38.36
C MET A 401 31.56 -41.11 -38.78
N VAL A 402 32.72 -40.45 -38.84
CA VAL A 402 32.95 -39.03 -39.20
C VAL A 402 32.55 -38.71 -40.65
N SER A 403 31.82 -37.60 -40.88
CA SER A 403 32.14 -36.52 -41.85
C SER A 403 30.96 -35.54 -42.03
N GLY A 404 31.21 -34.30 -42.45
CA GLY A 404 30.20 -33.41 -43.05
C GLY A 404 29.60 -32.31 -42.17
N ALA A 405 30.38 -31.30 -41.81
CA ALA A 405 29.84 -30.00 -41.41
C ALA A 405 29.54 -29.13 -42.66
N VAL A 406 28.81 -28.01 -42.46
CA VAL A 406 28.51 -26.95 -43.45
C VAL A 406 27.42 -27.28 -44.49
N SER A 407 26.15 -27.25 -44.07
CA SER A 407 25.02 -26.89 -44.95
C SER A 407 23.74 -26.38 -44.24
N GLU A 408 23.61 -26.50 -42.91
CA GLU A 408 22.36 -26.16 -42.19
C GLU A 408 22.44 -24.88 -41.36
N ILE A 409 22.30 -23.72 -42.03
CA ILE A 409 22.01 -22.43 -41.37
C ILE A 409 20.73 -21.78 -41.97
N SER A 410 20.36 -22.13 -43.20
CA SER A 410 19.15 -21.59 -43.86
C SER A 410 17.83 -22.28 -43.46
N SER A 411 17.87 -23.41 -42.76
CA SER A 411 16.69 -24.23 -42.37
C SER A 411 16.09 -23.85 -41.02
N ALA A 412 16.90 -23.37 -40.06
CA ALA A 412 16.43 -23.05 -38.70
C ALA A 412 15.38 -21.92 -38.68
N VAL A 413 15.60 -20.86 -39.47
CA VAL A 413 14.74 -19.67 -39.53
C VAL A 413 13.35 -19.98 -40.12
N THR A 414 13.25 -20.99 -40.99
CA THR A 414 11.96 -21.48 -41.52
C THR A 414 11.27 -22.44 -40.55
N GLY A 415 12.02 -23.26 -39.81
CA GLY A 415 11.48 -24.15 -38.78
C GLY A 415 10.72 -23.41 -37.67
N SER A 416 11.36 -22.42 -37.04
CA SER A 416 10.77 -21.65 -35.92
C SER A 416 9.38 -21.06 -36.25
N LYS A 417 9.21 -20.46 -37.44
CA LYS A 417 7.92 -19.86 -37.84
C LYS A 417 6.79 -20.88 -38.00
N HIS A 418 7.09 -22.13 -38.36
CA HIS A 418 6.09 -23.19 -38.42
C HIS A 418 5.69 -23.73 -37.05
N VAL A 419 6.54 -23.55 -36.02
CA VAL A 419 6.24 -23.93 -34.63
C VAL A 419 5.32 -22.88 -33.98
N ALA A 420 5.72 -21.61 -33.98
CA ALA A 420 4.91 -20.52 -33.39
C ALA A 420 3.50 -20.38 -34.03
N VAL A 421 3.38 -20.57 -35.35
CA VAL A 421 2.06 -20.58 -36.03
C VAL A 421 1.20 -21.78 -35.60
N ARG A 422 1.81 -22.93 -35.31
CA ARG A 422 1.09 -24.12 -34.81
C ARG A 422 0.63 -23.93 -33.38
N GLU A 423 1.47 -23.34 -32.53
CA GLU A 423 1.13 -23.01 -31.14
C GLU A 423 0.02 -21.96 -31.08
N ASN A 424 0.08 -20.90 -31.89
CA ASN A 424 -1.02 -19.94 -32.02
C ASN A 424 -2.34 -20.58 -32.47
N VAL A 425 -2.31 -21.52 -33.41
CA VAL A 425 -3.51 -22.27 -33.80
C VAL A 425 -4.05 -23.13 -32.65
N LEU A 426 -3.20 -23.73 -31.82
CA LEU A 426 -3.62 -24.46 -30.63
C LEU A 426 -4.21 -23.52 -29.56
N ALA A 427 -3.59 -22.36 -29.32
CA ALA A 427 -4.08 -21.34 -28.40
C ALA A 427 -5.46 -20.80 -28.79
N VAL A 428 -5.67 -20.51 -30.07
CA VAL A 428 -6.95 -19.98 -30.60
C VAL A 428 -8.05 -21.06 -30.66
N THR A 429 -7.70 -22.35 -30.75
CA THR A 429 -8.69 -23.45 -30.80
C THR A 429 -8.99 -24.07 -29.44
N ARG A 430 -8.21 -23.75 -28.40
CA ARG A 430 -8.47 -24.14 -27.00
C ARG A 430 -9.67 -23.38 -26.44
N ASP A 431 -10.63 -24.12 -25.88
CA ASP A 431 -11.80 -23.60 -25.15
C ASP A 431 -12.63 -22.51 -25.88
N TYR A 432 -12.68 -22.58 -27.22
CA TYR A 432 -13.26 -21.54 -28.08
C TYR A 432 -14.77 -21.32 -27.87
N ILE A 433 -15.18 -20.07 -27.69
CA ILE A 433 -16.60 -19.68 -27.55
C ILE A 433 -17.24 -19.58 -28.94
N SER A 434 -18.04 -20.58 -29.33
CA SER A 434 -18.71 -20.62 -30.63
C SER A 434 -20.03 -19.83 -30.71
N GLN A 435 -20.44 -19.15 -29.63
CA GLN A 435 -21.70 -18.40 -29.61
C GLN A 435 -21.55 -17.02 -30.26
N PRO A 436 -22.53 -16.56 -31.06
CA PRO A 436 -22.48 -15.22 -31.66
C PRO A 436 -22.61 -14.15 -30.58
N ARG A 437 -21.68 -13.18 -30.61
CA ARG A 437 -21.66 -12.03 -29.69
C ARG A 437 -22.91 -11.16 -29.85
N LEU A 438 -23.40 -10.62 -28.74
CA LEU A 438 -24.59 -9.76 -28.72
C LEU A 438 -24.19 -8.28 -28.78
N THR A 439 -24.70 -7.58 -29.80
CA THR A 439 -24.51 -6.13 -29.97
C THR A 439 -25.73 -5.36 -29.50
N TYR A 440 -25.53 -4.43 -28.57
CA TYR A 440 -26.57 -3.59 -27.98
C TYR A 440 -26.43 -2.14 -28.44
N LYS A 441 -27.57 -1.44 -28.57
CA LYS A 441 -27.66 0.01 -28.84
C LYS A 441 -28.41 0.76 -27.73
N THR A 442 -28.44 0.17 -26.54
CA THR A 442 -29.24 0.57 -25.38
C THR A 442 -28.38 1.25 -24.32
N VAL A 443 -27.55 2.20 -24.75
CA VAL A 443 -26.78 3.08 -23.85
C VAL A 443 -27.77 4.02 -23.16
N ALA A 444 -27.93 3.85 -21.85
CA ALA A 444 -28.84 4.62 -21.03
C ALA A 444 -28.23 5.95 -20.55
N GLY A 445 -26.91 6.01 -20.41
CA GLY A 445 -26.20 7.21 -19.96
C GLY A 445 -24.68 7.07 -20.03
N VAL A 446 -23.99 8.20 -19.90
CA VAL A 446 -22.51 8.31 -19.89
C VAL A 446 -22.14 9.32 -18.80
N ASN A 447 -21.23 8.97 -17.90
CA ASN A 447 -20.75 9.83 -16.81
C ASN A 447 -19.26 9.58 -16.54
N GLY A 448 -18.41 10.61 -16.62
CA GLY A 448 -16.96 10.45 -16.49
C GLY A 448 -16.43 9.34 -17.42
N PRO A 449 -15.60 8.39 -16.93
CA PRO A 449 -15.12 7.23 -17.71
C PRO A 449 -16.16 6.10 -17.89
N LEU A 450 -17.38 6.25 -17.38
CA LEU A 450 -18.40 5.18 -17.31
C LEU A 450 -19.49 5.34 -18.38
N VAL A 451 -19.92 4.21 -18.93
CA VAL A 451 -21.05 4.05 -19.85
C VAL A 451 -22.04 3.06 -19.24
N ILE A 452 -23.29 3.47 -19.10
CA ILE A 452 -24.35 2.65 -18.50
C ILE A 452 -25.20 2.08 -19.64
N LEU A 453 -25.34 0.76 -19.67
CA LEU A 453 -26.16 0.00 -20.61
C LEU A 453 -27.35 -0.62 -19.90
N ASP A 454 -28.50 -0.68 -20.57
CA ASP A 454 -29.71 -1.36 -20.09
C ASP A 454 -30.17 -2.42 -21.12
N GLN A 455 -31.10 -3.29 -20.72
CA GLN A 455 -31.63 -4.42 -21.49
C GLN A 455 -30.55 -5.43 -21.94
N VAL A 456 -29.41 -5.47 -21.24
CA VAL A 456 -28.34 -6.44 -21.48
C VAL A 456 -28.77 -7.81 -20.93
N LYS A 457 -28.58 -8.87 -21.71
CA LYS A 457 -28.91 -10.24 -21.33
C LYS A 457 -27.71 -10.92 -20.67
N PHE A 458 -27.86 -11.27 -19.39
CA PHE A 458 -26.86 -12.02 -18.60
C PHE A 458 -25.42 -11.46 -18.67
N PRO A 459 -25.19 -10.14 -18.47
CA PRO A 459 -23.84 -9.58 -18.47
C PRO A 459 -22.98 -10.21 -17.36
N ARG A 460 -21.70 -10.46 -17.65
CA ARG A 460 -20.74 -10.98 -16.68
C ARG A 460 -19.97 -9.84 -16.00
N TYR A 461 -19.55 -10.05 -14.76
CA TYR A 461 -18.60 -9.17 -14.07
C TYR A 461 -17.22 -9.29 -14.72
N ALA A 462 -16.46 -8.19 -14.77
CA ALA A 462 -15.13 -8.09 -15.39
C ALA A 462 -15.05 -8.47 -16.89
N GLU A 463 -16.18 -8.65 -17.57
CA GLU A 463 -16.29 -8.97 -18.99
C GLU A 463 -15.74 -7.83 -19.86
N ILE A 464 -15.06 -8.15 -20.97
CA ILE A 464 -14.59 -7.15 -21.94
C ILE A 464 -15.65 -6.87 -23.00
N VAL A 465 -15.85 -5.59 -23.31
CA VAL A 465 -16.86 -5.04 -24.23
C VAL A 465 -16.16 -4.18 -25.27
N HIS A 466 -16.56 -4.31 -26.54
CA HIS A 466 -16.09 -3.44 -27.62
C HIS A 466 -17.17 -2.40 -27.97
N LEU A 467 -16.83 -1.12 -27.82
CA LEU A 467 -17.70 -0.01 -28.18
C LEU A 467 -17.29 0.50 -29.56
N THR A 468 -18.23 0.53 -30.52
CA THR A 468 -18.05 1.21 -31.81
C THR A 468 -18.83 2.51 -31.79
N LEU A 469 -18.11 3.63 -31.91
CA LEU A 469 -18.65 4.98 -31.88
C LEU A 469 -19.33 5.36 -33.22
N PRO A 470 -20.09 6.47 -33.27
CA PRO A 470 -20.81 6.90 -34.47
C PRO A 470 -19.91 7.31 -35.65
N ASP A 471 -18.62 7.54 -35.39
CA ASP A 471 -17.57 7.82 -36.37
C ASP A 471 -16.86 6.55 -36.90
N GLY A 472 -17.22 5.37 -36.37
CA GLY A 472 -16.59 4.09 -36.68
C GLY A 472 -15.33 3.78 -35.85
N THR A 473 -14.89 4.67 -34.94
CA THR A 473 -13.78 4.37 -34.03
C THR A 473 -14.19 3.27 -33.04
N LYS A 474 -13.25 2.38 -32.72
CA LYS A 474 -13.45 1.30 -31.75
C LYS A 474 -12.71 1.61 -30.46
N ARG A 475 -13.39 1.39 -29.34
CA ARG A 475 -12.85 1.47 -27.97
C ARG A 475 -13.15 0.17 -27.23
N SER A 476 -12.39 -0.11 -26.20
CA SER A 476 -12.59 -1.25 -25.31
C SER A 476 -13.00 -0.77 -23.93
N GLY A 477 -13.75 -1.60 -23.21
CA GLY A 477 -14.14 -1.29 -21.85
C GLY A 477 -14.54 -2.53 -21.07
N GLN A 478 -14.42 -2.45 -19.75
CA GLN A 478 -14.67 -3.57 -18.84
C GLN A 478 -15.97 -3.37 -18.05
N VAL A 479 -16.76 -4.44 -17.87
CA VAL A 479 -17.93 -4.41 -16.99
C VAL A 479 -17.48 -4.35 -15.53
N LEU A 480 -17.73 -3.22 -14.87
CA LEU A 480 -17.45 -3.03 -13.44
C LEU A 480 -18.60 -3.48 -12.54
N GLU A 481 -19.84 -3.40 -13.01
CA GLU A 481 -21.01 -3.68 -12.18
C GLU A 481 -22.19 -4.18 -13.00
N VAL A 482 -22.95 -5.13 -12.45
CA VAL A 482 -24.14 -5.72 -13.08
C VAL A 482 -25.30 -5.75 -12.09
N THR A 483 -26.47 -5.28 -12.51
CA THR A 483 -27.71 -5.29 -11.71
C THR A 483 -28.90 -5.61 -12.61
N GLY A 484 -29.39 -6.85 -12.56
CA GLY A 484 -30.49 -7.32 -13.40
C GLY A 484 -30.14 -7.26 -14.89
N SER A 485 -30.79 -6.36 -15.64
CA SER A 485 -30.53 -6.09 -17.06
C SER A 485 -29.54 -4.95 -17.32
N LYS A 486 -29.00 -4.32 -16.28
CA LYS A 486 -28.10 -3.18 -16.39
C LYS A 486 -26.64 -3.59 -16.21
N ALA A 487 -25.76 -3.00 -17.00
CA ALA A 487 -24.32 -3.15 -16.90
C ALA A 487 -23.66 -1.77 -16.90
N VAL A 488 -22.73 -1.55 -15.96
CA VAL A 488 -21.86 -0.38 -15.92
C VAL A 488 -20.52 -0.77 -16.53
N VAL A 489 -20.18 -0.16 -17.67
CA VAL A 489 -18.95 -0.41 -18.42
C VAL A 489 -18.02 0.78 -18.29
N GLN A 490 -16.78 0.55 -17.87
CA GLN A 490 -15.72 1.54 -17.85
C GLN A 490 -14.96 1.50 -19.18
N VAL A 491 -14.83 2.63 -19.88
CA VAL A 491 -14.16 2.68 -21.19
C VAL A 491 -12.69 3.06 -21.02
N PHE A 492 -11.79 2.25 -21.57
CA PHE A 492 -10.34 2.44 -21.43
C PHE A 492 -9.86 3.69 -22.18
N GLU A 493 -10.24 3.84 -23.45
CA GLU A 493 -9.91 5.04 -24.24
C GLU A 493 -10.82 6.26 -23.96
N GLY A 494 -11.49 6.28 -22.80
CA GLY A 494 -12.39 7.35 -22.36
C GLY A 494 -13.72 7.45 -23.13
N THR A 495 -14.58 8.39 -22.72
CA THR A 495 -15.98 8.49 -23.17
C THR A 495 -16.27 9.61 -24.17
N SER A 496 -15.30 10.51 -24.43
CA SER A 496 -15.47 11.66 -25.32
C SER A 496 -15.91 11.23 -26.73
N GLY A 497 -17.07 11.71 -27.19
CA GLY A 497 -17.64 11.37 -28.51
C GLY A 497 -18.64 10.20 -28.53
N ILE A 498 -18.90 9.55 -27.40
CA ILE A 498 -19.95 8.52 -27.29
C ILE A 498 -21.35 9.17 -27.36
N ASP A 499 -22.18 8.75 -28.31
CA ASP A 499 -23.60 9.10 -28.41
C ASP A 499 -24.47 7.96 -27.86
N ALA A 500 -25.43 8.28 -27.00
CA ALA A 500 -26.36 7.31 -26.43
C ALA A 500 -27.23 6.58 -27.49
N LYS A 501 -27.49 7.20 -28.66
CA LYS A 501 -28.41 6.64 -29.66
C LYS A 501 -27.75 5.88 -30.81
N LYS A 502 -26.55 6.28 -31.23
CA LYS A 502 -25.84 5.66 -32.38
C LYS A 502 -24.74 4.67 -31.99
N THR A 503 -24.11 4.83 -30.82
CA THR A 503 -23.01 3.93 -30.37
C THR A 503 -23.51 2.51 -30.23
N THR A 504 -22.68 1.53 -30.59
CA THR A 504 -23.01 0.10 -30.50
C THR A 504 -22.00 -0.62 -29.62
N CYS A 505 -22.46 -1.35 -28.61
CA CYS A 505 -21.61 -2.08 -27.66
C CYS A 505 -21.75 -3.59 -27.88
N GLU A 506 -20.65 -4.24 -28.26
CA GLU A 506 -20.55 -5.68 -28.48
C GLU A 506 -19.97 -6.34 -27.23
N PHE A 507 -20.74 -7.23 -26.60
CA PHE A 507 -20.30 -8.02 -25.45
C PHE A 507 -19.59 -9.29 -25.94
N THR A 508 -18.40 -9.57 -25.41
CA THR A 508 -17.55 -10.66 -25.93
C THR A 508 -17.85 -12.02 -25.31
N GLY A 509 -18.46 -12.05 -24.13
CA GLY A 509 -18.74 -13.26 -23.35
C GLY A 509 -17.62 -13.69 -22.40
N ASP A 510 -16.44 -13.07 -22.43
CA ASP A 510 -15.29 -13.45 -21.60
C ASP A 510 -14.58 -12.25 -20.94
N ILE A 511 -13.66 -12.53 -20.02
CA ILE A 511 -12.83 -11.54 -19.33
C ILE A 511 -11.67 -11.05 -20.21
N LEU A 512 -10.98 -9.99 -19.76
CA LEU A 512 -9.83 -9.43 -20.48
C LEU A 512 -8.61 -10.38 -20.40
N ARG A 513 -8.39 -11.14 -21.48
CA ARG A 513 -7.16 -11.89 -21.71
C ARG A 513 -6.19 -11.07 -22.54
N THR A 514 -4.90 -11.21 -22.24
CA THR A 514 -3.81 -10.67 -23.06
C THR A 514 -3.18 -11.79 -23.89
N PRO A 515 -2.84 -11.56 -25.18
CA PRO A 515 -1.93 -12.46 -25.89
C PRO A 515 -0.55 -12.42 -25.21
N VAL A 516 0.06 -13.59 -25.00
CA VAL A 516 1.46 -13.70 -24.54
C VAL A 516 2.27 -14.51 -25.54
N SER A 517 3.54 -14.15 -25.72
CA SER A 517 4.53 -14.86 -26.54
C SER A 517 5.93 -14.48 -26.07
N GLU A 518 6.94 -15.30 -26.37
CA GLU A 518 8.34 -14.90 -26.25
C GLU A 518 8.71 -13.79 -27.27
N ASP A 519 7.91 -13.60 -28.34
CA ASP A 519 8.07 -12.52 -29.35
C ASP A 519 7.90 -11.09 -28.81
N MET A 520 7.53 -10.96 -27.53
CA MET A 520 7.31 -9.70 -26.82
C MET A 520 8.60 -9.07 -26.27
N LEU A 521 9.71 -9.82 -26.21
CA LEU A 521 11.03 -9.27 -25.89
C LEU A 521 11.55 -8.45 -27.09
N GLY A 522 12.19 -7.31 -26.83
CA GLY A 522 12.56 -6.34 -27.86
C GLY A 522 11.40 -5.45 -28.37
N ARG A 523 10.18 -5.61 -27.85
CA ARG A 523 8.97 -4.91 -28.31
C ARG A 523 8.56 -3.74 -27.43
N VAL A 524 7.82 -2.81 -28.02
CA VAL A 524 7.24 -1.66 -27.32
C VAL A 524 5.73 -1.57 -27.56
N PHE A 525 4.97 -1.65 -26.46
CA PHE A 525 3.51 -1.60 -26.41
C PHE A 525 3.02 -0.35 -25.69
N ASN A 526 1.76 0.04 -25.95
CA ASN A 526 1.06 1.06 -25.16
C ASN A 526 0.41 0.46 -23.89
N GLY A 527 -0.22 1.30 -23.06
CA GLY A 527 -0.97 0.86 -21.88
C GLY A 527 -2.14 -0.10 -22.11
N SER A 528 -2.63 -0.25 -23.35
CA SER A 528 -3.60 -1.27 -23.78
C SER A 528 -2.95 -2.53 -24.40
N GLY A 529 -1.63 -2.68 -24.38
CA GLY A 529 -0.93 -3.81 -25.00
C GLY A 529 -0.87 -3.76 -26.54
N LYS A 530 -1.19 -2.62 -27.16
CA LYS A 530 -1.13 -2.43 -28.62
C LYS A 530 0.30 -2.01 -29.02
N PRO A 531 0.93 -2.58 -30.06
CA PRO A 531 2.32 -2.24 -30.42
C PRO A 531 2.45 -0.80 -30.93
N ILE A 532 3.46 -0.08 -30.45
CA ILE A 532 3.81 1.30 -30.86
C ILE A 532 5.16 1.39 -31.56
N ASP A 533 5.91 0.29 -31.60
CA ASP A 533 7.16 0.11 -32.37
C ASP A 533 6.97 0.03 -33.90
N ARG A 534 5.72 0.04 -34.38
CA ARG A 534 5.31 -0.20 -35.79
C ARG A 534 5.53 -1.64 -36.28
N GLY A 535 5.87 -2.57 -35.39
CA GLY A 535 5.84 -4.01 -35.66
C GLY A 535 4.41 -4.55 -35.79
N PRO A 536 4.26 -5.84 -36.13
CA PRO A 536 2.97 -6.51 -36.15
C PRO A 536 2.38 -6.66 -34.73
N ALA A 537 1.11 -7.03 -34.67
CA ALA A 537 0.50 -7.55 -33.45
C ALA A 537 1.20 -8.86 -33.02
N VAL A 538 1.25 -9.10 -31.70
CA VAL A 538 1.83 -10.30 -31.05
C VAL A 538 1.16 -11.56 -31.59
N LEU A 539 1.96 -12.57 -31.94
CA LEU A 539 1.45 -13.89 -32.32
C LEU A 539 1.34 -14.78 -31.08
N ALA A 540 0.18 -14.74 -30.41
CA ALA A 540 -0.03 -15.36 -29.10
C ALA A 540 0.27 -16.88 -29.07
N GLU A 541 1.04 -17.32 -28.08
CA GLU A 541 1.27 -18.73 -27.72
C GLU A 541 0.24 -19.24 -26.69
N ASP A 542 -0.30 -18.35 -25.84
CA ASP A 542 -1.51 -18.60 -25.02
C ASP A 542 -2.27 -17.27 -24.79
N TYR A 543 -3.50 -17.36 -24.29
CA TYR A 543 -4.34 -16.21 -23.92
C TYR A 543 -4.65 -16.20 -22.41
N LEU A 544 -3.78 -15.52 -21.66
CA LEU A 544 -3.81 -15.47 -20.20
C LEU A 544 -4.68 -14.32 -19.68
N ASP A 545 -5.39 -14.54 -18.59
CA ASP A 545 -6.13 -13.50 -17.84
C ASP A 545 -5.15 -12.49 -17.22
N ILE A 546 -5.38 -11.20 -17.44
CA ILE A 546 -4.51 -10.14 -16.92
C ILE A 546 -4.49 -10.07 -15.38
N MET A 547 -5.52 -10.60 -14.70
CA MET A 547 -5.58 -10.65 -13.24
C MET A 547 -4.58 -11.66 -12.64
N GLY A 548 -4.06 -12.59 -13.45
CA GLY A 548 -3.17 -13.66 -13.01
C GLY A 548 -3.89 -14.75 -12.20
N GLN A 549 -3.13 -15.65 -11.59
CA GLN A 549 -3.66 -16.67 -10.67
C GLN A 549 -2.91 -16.62 -9.34
N PRO A 550 -3.60 -16.76 -8.19
CA PRO A 550 -2.95 -16.71 -6.89
C PRO A 550 -2.02 -17.91 -6.69
N ILE A 551 -0.73 -17.65 -6.49
CA ILE A 551 0.28 -18.67 -6.21
C ILE A 551 -0.05 -19.35 -4.87
N ASN A 552 -0.13 -20.69 -4.86
CA ASN A 552 -0.33 -21.45 -3.62
C ASN A 552 0.85 -21.21 -2.65
N PRO A 553 0.62 -20.66 -1.44
CA PRO A 553 1.71 -20.38 -0.48
C PRO A 553 2.54 -21.61 -0.09
N GLN A 554 1.97 -22.82 -0.14
CA GLN A 554 2.72 -24.06 0.13
C GLN A 554 3.77 -24.37 -0.94
N CYS A 555 3.54 -23.96 -2.18
CA CYS A 555 4.42 -24.22 -3.33
C CYS A 555 5.31 -23.02 -3.67
N ARG A 556 5.44 -22.02 -2.78
CA ARG A 556 6.25 -20.82 -2.96
C ARG A 556 7.64 -21.03 -2.33
N ILE A 557 8.70 -20.95 -3.12
CA ILE A 557 10.08 -21.06 -2.62
C ILE A 557 10.53 -19.72 -2.04
N TYR A 558 11.28 -19.77 -0.93
CA TYR A 558 11.80 -18.59 -0.25
C TYR A 558 12.98 -17.94 -1.03
N PRO A 559 13.06 -16.60 -1.15
CA PRO A 559 14.19 -15.93 -1.80
C PRO A 559 15.51 -16.03 -1.00
N GLU A 560 16.53 -16.63 -1.60
CA GLU A 560 17.88 -16.82 -1.00
C GLU A 560 19.05 -16.33 -1.89
N GLU A 561 18.86 -16.16 -3.20
CA GLU A 561 19.91 -15.68 -4.10
C GLU A 561 19.93 -14.15 -4.13
N MET A 562 21.11 -13.52 -4.02
CA MET A 562 21.25 -12.07 -4.19
C MET A 562 21.28 -11.65 -5.67
N ILE A 563 20.49 -10.63 -6.00
CA ILE A 563 20.68 -9.82 -7.21
C ILE A 563 21.67 -8.69 -6.88
N GLN A 564 22.74 -8.58 -7.67
CA GLN A 564 23.62 -7.42 -7.68
C GLN A 564 22.97 -6.35 -8.57
N THR A 565 22.74 -5.16 -8.02
CA THR A 565 22.24 -3.99 -8.77
C THR A 565 23.36 -3.09 -9.27
N GLY A 566 24.60 -3.31 -8.79
CA GLY A 566 25.76 -2.48 -9.07
C GLY A 566 25.84 -1.25 -8.17
N ILE A 567 24.79 -0.90 -7.42
CA ILE A 567 24.69 0.28 -6.56
C ILE A 567 25.06 -0.10 -5.11
N SER A 568 26.14 0.47 -4.59
CA SER A 568 26.68 0.23 -3.24
C SER A 568 25.64 0.36 -2.10
N ALA A 569 24.82 1.42 -2.15
CA ALA A 569 23.81 1.73 -1.14
C ALA A 569 22.60 0.78 -1.14
N ILE A 570 22.42 0.01 -2.22
CA ILE A 570 21.47 -1.09 -2.30
C ILE A 570 22.19 -2.39 -1.95
N ASP A 571 23.21 -2.76 -2.72
CA ASP A 571 23.85 -4.07 -2.65
C ASP A 571 24.51 -4.37 -1.29
N GLY A 572 25.12 -3.36 -0.64
CA GLY A 572 25.81 -3.53 0.66
C GLY A 572 24.99 -3.21 1.91
N MET A 573 23.85 -2.53 1.78
CA MET A 573 23.05 -2.03 2.93
C MET A 573 21.60 -2.51 2.93
N ASN A 574 21.04 -2.83 1.75
CA ASN A 574 19.64 -3.15 1.53
C ASN A 574 19.50 -4.24 0.45
N SER A 575 20.36 -5.28 0.51
CA SER A 575 20.54 -6.23 -0.59
C SER A 575 19.23 -6.87 -1.04
N ILE A 576 19.05 -6.99 -2.36
CA ILE A 576 17.82 -7.48 -2.98
C ILE A 576 17.93 -9.00 -3.21
N ALA A 577 16.96 -9.74 -2.70
CA ALA A 577 16.82 -11.18 -2.96
C ALA A 577 16.04 -11.45 -4.27
N ARG A 578 16.43 -12.49 -4.99
CA ARG A 578 15.81 -12.93 -6.24
C ARG A 578 14.39 -13.46 -5.98
N GLY A 579 13.39 -12.73 -6.46
CA GLY A 579 11.98 -12.95 -6.15
C GLY A 579 11.39 -12.00 -5.09
N GLN A 580 12.17 -11.07 -4.54
CA GLN A 580 11.69 -10.05 -3.59
C GLN A 580 10.79 -9.00 -4.27
N LYS A 581 9.89 -8.41 -3.49
CA LYS A 581 9.15 -7.18 -3.83
C LYS A 581 9.68 -6.00 -3.00
N ILE A 582 10.48 -5.12 -3.61
CA ILE A 582 11.12 -3.97 -2.93
C ILE A 582 10.94 -2.66 -3.72
N PRO A 583 10.20 -1.68 -3.20
CA PRO A 583 9.88 -0.45 -3.90
C PRO A 583 10.94 0.65 -3.73
N ILE A 584 10.97 1.59 -4.67
CA ILE A 584 11.71 2.84 -4.56
C ILE A 584 10.72 3.97 -4.21
N PHE A 585 10.84 4.47 -2.98
CA PHE A 585 10.10 5.64 -2.50
C PHE A 585 10.88 6.90 -2.90
N SER A 586 10.29 7.67 -3.80
CA SER A 586 10.88 8.89 -4.37
C SER A 586 9.96 10.10 -4.14
N ALA A 587 10.31 11.26 -4.70
CA ALA A 587 9.47 12.44 -4.74
C ALA A 587 9.65 13.21 -6.05
N ALA A 588 8.75 14.17 -6.30
CA ALA A 588 8.80 15.01 -7.49
C ALA A 588 10.16 15.76 -7.59
N GLY A 589 10.80 15.65 -8.74
CA GLY A 589 12.10 16.26 -9.03
C GLY A 589 13.33 15.54 -8.45
N LEU A 590 13.20 14.31 -7.93
CA LEU A 590 14.35 13.47 -7.55
C LEU A 590 14.72 12.48 -8.68
N PRO A 591 16.00 12.08 -8.84
CA PRO A 591 16.48 11.31 -9.98
C PRO A 591 16.21 9.80 -9.87
N HIS A 592 14.94 9.42 -9.71
CA HIS A 592 14.51 8.03 -9.56
C HIS A 592 14.46 7.25 -10.87
N ASN A 593 14.27 7.93 -12.00
CA ASN A 593 14.23 7.30 -13.31
C ASN A 593 15.65 6.87 -13.74
N GLU A 594 16.62 7.69 -13.39
CA GLU A 594 18.05 7.48 -13.60
C GLU A 594 18.57 6.32 -12.74
N ILE A 595 18.10 6.20 -11.49
CA ILE A 595 18.36 5.02 -10.64
C ILE A 595 17.72 3.76 -11.24
N ALA A 596 16.47 3.84 -11.71
CA ALA A 596 15.79 2.70 -12.33
C ALA A 596 16.49 2.23 -13.61
N ALA A 597 16.91 3.17 -14.46
CA ALA A 597 17.72 2.92 -15.64
C ALA A 597 19.07 2.28 -15.27
N GLN A 598 19.78 2.82 -14.27
CA GLN A 598 21.01 2.19 -13.76
C GLN A 598 20.79 0.74 -13.32
N ILE A 599 19.73 0.47 -12.54
CA ILE A 599 19.39 -0.89 -12.10
C ILE A 599 19.09 -1.80 -13.31
N CYS A 600 18.30 -1.36 -14.29
CA CYS A 600 18.07 -2.15 -15.52
C CYS A 600 19.36 -2.51 -16.27
N ARG A 601 20.30 -1.57 -16.40
CA ARG A 601 21.58 -1.78 -17.10
C ARG A 601 22.57 -2.66 -16.33
N GLN A 602 22.48 -2.69 -15.00
CA GLN A 602 23.50 -3.27 -14.12
C GLN A 602 23.03 -4.51 -13.35
N ALA A 603 21.73 -4.82 -13.35
CA ALA A 603 21.15 -5.96 -12.66
C ALA A 603 21.68 -7.30 -13.20
N GLY A 604 22.18 -8.13 -12.29
CA GLY A 604 22.58 -9.50 -12.58
C GLY A 604 22.69 -10.35 -11.31
N LEU A 605 22.93 -11.65 -11.45
CA LEU A 605 23.20 -12.52 -10.31
C LEU A 605 24.65 -12.36 -9.85
N VAL A 606 24.90 -12.45 -8.53
CA VAL A 606 26.26 -12.46 -7.97
C VAL A 606 27.02 -13.68 -8.53
N LYS A 607 28.04 -13.44 -9.35
CA LYS A 607 28.75 -14.47 -10.12
C LYS A 607 29.65 -15.33 -9.23
N LYS A 608 29.16 -16.51 -8.82
CA LYS A 608 29.87 -17.43 -7.90
C LYS A 608 30.91 -18.31 -8.60
N SER A 609 30.68 -18.71 -9.85
CA SER A 609 31.60 -19.47 -10.70
C SER A 609 31.25 -19.25 -12.18
N LYS A 610 32.06 -19.77 -13.11
CA LYS A 610 31.85 -19.59 -14.56
C LYS A 610 31.02 -20.68 -15.25
N ASP A 611 30.77 -21.79 -14.57
CA ASP A 611 30.45 -23.07 -15.21
C ASP A 611 29.03 -23.60 -14.91
N VAL A 612 28.15 -22.77 -14.33
CA VAL A 612 26.77 -23.13 -13.96
C VAL A 612 25.77 -22.40 -14.86
N MET A 613 24.93 -23.16 -15.58
CA MET A 613 23.98 -22.67 -16.61
C MET A 613 23.06 -21.53 -16.13
N ASP A 614 22.62 -21.59 -14.87
CA ASP A 614 21.70 -20.62 -14.27
C ASP A 614 22.28 -19.20 -14.15
N TYR A 615 23.60 -19.05 -14.34
CA TYR A 615 24.30 -17.77 -14.34
C TYR A 615 24.56 -17.22 -15.76
N SER A 616 23.95 -17.79 -16.81
CA SER A 616 23.95 -17.17 -18.14
C SER A 616 23.13 -15.88 -18.14
N GLU A 617 23.72 -14.80 -18.66
CA GLU A 617 23.05 -13.49 -18.80
C GLU A 617 21.87 -13.56 -19.79
N GLU A 618 21.86 -14.53 -20.69
CA GLU A 618 20.79 -14.82 -21.66
C GLU A 618 19.46 -15.24 -20.98
N ASN A 619 19.50 -15.69 -19.72
CA ASN A 619 18.31 -16.06 -18.95
C ASN A 619 17.65 -14.86 -18.24
N PHE A 620 18.26 -13.67 -18.25
CA PHE A 620 17.73 -12.49 -17.56
C PHE A 620 16.90 -11.62 -18.52
N ALA A 621 15.65 -11.34 -18.13
CA ALA A 621 14.71 -10.55 -18.91
C ALA A 621 14.11 -9.41 -18.06
N ILE A 622 13.79 -8.29 -18.71
CA ILE A 622 13.27 -7.09 -18.04
C ILE A 622 11.88 -6.76 -18.60
N VAL A 623 10.90 -6.58 -17.71
CA VAL A 623 9.58 -6.07 -18.09
C VAL A 623 9.40 -4.70 -17.46
N PHE A 624 9.31 -3.67 -18.30
CA PHE A 624 9.23 -2.28 -17.86
C PHE A 624 7.84 -1.71 -18.14
N ALA A 625 7.15 -1.24 -17.10
CA ALA A 625 5.82 -0.64 -17.21
C ALA A 625 5.83 0.83 -16.77
N ALA A 626 5.56 1.72 -17.71
CA ALA A 626 5.41 3.15 -17.49
C ALA A 626 3.92 3.57 -17.49
N MET A 627 3.50 4.36 -16.51
CA MET A 627 2.11 4.74 -16.24
C MET A 627 2.03 6.23 -15.95
N GLY A 628 1.35 6.99 -16.81
CA GLY A 628 1.21 8.44 -16.68
C GLY A 628 2.51 9.24 -16.84
N VAL A 629 3.56 8.64 -17.42
CA VAL A 629 4.89 9.29 -17.50
C VAL A 629 4.94 10.39 -18.55
N ASN A 630 5.82 11.38 -18.34
CA ASN A 630 6.06 12.42 -19.33
C ASN A 630 6.75 11.86 -20.59
N MET A 631 6.50 12.46 -21.75
CA MET A 631 7.13 12.11 -23.03
C MET A 631 8.68 12.18 -22.96
N GLU A 632 9.23 13.07 -22.13
CA GLU A 632 10.67 13.16 -21.86
C GLU A 632 11.18 11.93 -21.10
N THR A 633 10.50 11.52 -20.02
CA THR A 633 10.79 10.30 -19.24
C THR A 633 10.67 9.04 -20.10
N ALA A 634 9.62 8.93 -20.91
CA ALA A 634 9.42 7.81 -21.84
C ALA A 634 10.51 7.76 -22.93
N ARG A 635 10.94 8.92 -23.44
CA ARG A 635 12.10 8.99 -24.36
C ARG A 635 13.39 8.57 -23.66
N PHE A 636 13.65 9.07 -22.45
CA PHE A 636 14.86 8.76 -21.68
C PHE A 636 15.05 7.25 -21.50
N PHE A 637 14.03 6.55 -20.97
CA PHE A 637 14.08 5.09 -20.82
C PHE A 637 14.26 4.39 -22.17
N LYS A 638 13.56 4.83 -23.21
CA LYS A 638 13.68 4.23 -24.54
C LYS A 638 15.09 4.40 -25.12
N SER A 639 15.66 5.61 -25.10
CA SER A 639 17.02 5.84 -25.61
C SER A 639 18.06 5.09 -24.78
N ASP A 640 17.87 4.98 -23.46
CA ASP A 640 18.80 4.24 -22.61
C ASP A 640 18.83 2.73 -22.92
N PHE A 641 17.67 2.10 -23.11
CA PHE A 641 17.62 0.69 -23.48
C PHE A 641 18.08 0.42 -24.93
N GLU A 642 17.90 1.38 -25.84
CA GLU A 642 18.45 1.32 -27.21
C GLU A 642 19.98 1.55 -27.23
N GLU A 643 20.53 2.49 -26.45
CA GLU A 643 21.97 2.83 -26.43
C GLU A 643 22.83 1.76 -25.73
N ASN A 644 22.32 1.14 -24.66
CA ASN A 644 23.06 0.11 -23.91
C ASN A 644 22.90 -1.31 -24.50
N GLY A 645 22.16 -1.47 -25.60
CA GLY A 645 21.93 -2.76 -26.26
C GLY A 645 21.06 -3.75 -25.48
N SER A 646 20.55 -3.37 -24.30
CA SER A 646 19.70 -4.23 -23.47
C SER A 646 18.31 -4.49 -24.06
N MET A 647 17.92 -3.72 -25.09
CA MET A 647 16.59 -3.74 -25.70
C MET A 647 16.08 -5.14 -26.05
N ASP A 648 16.94 -6.02 -26.59
CA ASP A 648 16.57 -7.37 -27.03
C ASP A 648 15.97 -8.24 -25.91
N ASN A 649 16.37 -8.00 -24.64
CA ASN A 649 15.84 -8.69 -23.45
C ASN A 649 14.80 -7.87 -22.67
N VAL A 650 14.35 -6.73 -23.21
CA VAL A 650 13.41 -5.80 -22.57
C VAL A 650 12.04 -5.83 -23.27
N CYS A 651 10.97 -6.00 -22.51
CA CYS A 651 9.59 -5.77 -22.95
C CYS A 651 9.05 -4.48 -22.32
N LEU A 652 8.66 -3.50 -23.15
CA LEU A 652 8.21 -2.17 -22.71
C LEU A 652 6.71 -1.98 -22.86
N PHE A 653 6.03 -1.60 -21.78
CA PHE A 653 4.66 -1.09 -21.78
C PHE A 653 4.68 0.39 -21.39
N LEU A 654 4.24 1.28 -22.29
CA LEU A 654 4.27 2.73 -22.10
C LEU A 654 2.86 3.34 -22.16
N ASN A 655 2.36 3.83 -21.03
CA ASN A 655 1.23 4.76 -20.95
C ASN A 655 1.75 6.14 -20.56
N LEU A 656 1.53 7.13 -21.43
CA LEU A 656 2.00 8.50 -21.28
C LEU A 656 1.02 9.36 -20.47
N ALA A 657 1.49 10.52 -20.00
CA ALA A 657 0.66 11.51 -19.32
C ALA A 657 -0.52 12.02 -20.20
N ASN A 658 -0.35 12.00 -21.53
CA ASN A 658 -1.40 12.35 -22.50
C ASN A 658 -2.35 11.20 -22.85
N ASP A 659 -2.04 9.97 -22.44
CA ASP A 659 -2.85 8.80 -22.71
C ASP A 659 -3.94 8.65 -21.62
N PRO A 660 -5.10 8.05 -21.92
CA PRO A 660 -6.21 7.94 -20.98
C PRO A 660 -5.80 7.30 -19.64
N THR A 661 -6.25 7.91 -18.53
CA THR A 661 -5.91 7.50 -17.16
C THR A 661 -6.29 6.05 -16.88
N ILE A 662 -7.38 5.56 -17.49
CA ILE A 662 -7.92 4.22 -17.27
C ILE A 662 -6.97 3.12 -17.78
N GLU A 663 -6.20 3.35 -18.85
CA GLU A 663 -5.20 2.38 -19.31
C GLU A 663 -4.17 2.04 -18.21
N ARG A 664 -3.89 2.97 -17.28
CA ARG A 664 -2.96 2.76 -16.16
C ARG A 664 -3.42 1.62 -15.25
N ILE A 665 -4.71 1.34 -15.17
CA ILE A 665 -5.26 0.27 -14.32
C ILE A 665 -4.94 -1.12 -14.88
N ILE A 666 -4.90 -1.26 -16.22
CA ILE A 666 -4.55 -2.51 -16.91
C ILE A 666 -3.05 -2.63 -17.25
N THR A 667 -2.34 -1.51 -17.39
CA THR A 667 -0.90 -1.48 -17.73
C THR A 667 -0.02 -2.40 -16.86
N PRO A 668 -0.05 -2.34 -15.51
CA PRO A 668 0.80 -3.20 -14.67
C PRO A 668 0.30 -4.66 -14.66
N ARG A 669 -0.98 -4.89 -14.92
CA ARG A 669 -1.58 -6.23 -15.03
C ARG A 669 -1.14 -6.93 -16.32
N LEU A 670 -1.07 -6.20 -17.44
CA LEU A 670 -0.49 -6.67 -18.71
C LEU A 670 1.01 -6.99 -18.54
N ALA A 671 1.77 -6.09 -17.93
CA ALA A 671 3.19 -6.28 -17.66
C ALA A 671 3.46 -7.51 -16.77
N LEU A 672 2.76 -7.66 -15.65
CA LEU A 672 2.94 -8.80 -14.74
C LEU A 672 2.48 -10.13 -15.35
N THR A 673 1.46 -10.13 -16.21
CA THR A 673 1.03 -11.36 -16.90
C THR A 673 2.06 -11.81 -17.95
N SER A 674 2.70 -10.85 -18.61
CA SER A 674 3.84 -11.10 -19.51
C SER A 674 5.06 -11.61 -18.73
N ALA A 675 5.33 -11.04 -17.55
CA ALA A 675 6.39 -11.48 -16.65
C ALA A 675 6.14 -12.90 -16.08
N GLU A 676 4.90 -13.25 -15.74
CA GLU A 676 4.51 -14.59 -15.30
C GLU A 676 4.64 -15.63 -16.41
N PHE A 677 4.31 -15.28 -17.66
CA PHE A 677 4.57 -16.12 -18.81
C PHE A 677 6.08 -16.38 -18.97
N LEU A 678 6.89 -15.33 -19.06
CA LEU A 678 8.33 -15.44 -19.24
C LEU A 678 9.04 -16.17 -18.07
N ALA A 679 8.62 -15.92 -16.83
CA ALA A 679 9.24 -16.53 -15.65
C ALA A 679 8.78 -17.96 -15.38
N TYR A 680 7.49 -18.25 -15.52
CA TYR A 680 6.95 -19.56 -15.13
C TYR A 680 6.74 -20.50 -16.32
N GLN A 681 6.63 -20.02 -17.57
CA GLN A 681 6.52 -20.89 -18.75
C GLN A 681 7.86 -20.99 -19.50
N CYS A 682 8.56 -19.86 -19.70
CA CYS A 682 9.87 -19.83 -20.38
C CYS A 682 11.08 -19.95 -19.41
N GLU A 683 10.83 -20.18 -18.11
CA GLU A 683 11.82 -20.30 -17.02
C GLU A 683 12.81 -19.12 -16.82
N LYS A 684 12.56 -17.97 -17.46
CA LYS A 684 13.45 -16.80 -17.39
C LYS A 684 13.47 -16.16 -16.00
N HIS A 685 14.52 -15.40 -15.74
CA HIS A 685 14.70 -14.64 -14.51
C HIS A 685 14.27 -13.21 -14.78
N VAL A 686 13.04 -12.86 -14.38
CA VAL A 686 12.38 -11.61 -14.78
C VAL A 686 12.51 -10.54 -13.70
N LEU A 687 13.04 -9.38 -14.08
CA LEU A 687 12.98 -8.15 -13.30
C LEU A 687 11.83 -7.28 -13.82
N VAL A 688 10.85 -6.99 -12.97
CA VAL A 688 9.72 -6.11 -13.31
C VAL A 688 9.90 -4.76 -12.64
N ILE A 689 9.93 -3.69 -13.43
CA ILE A 689 9.90 -2.31 -12.92
C ILE A 689 8.56 -1.67 -13.28
N LEU A 690 7.87 -1.14 -12.26
CA LEU A 690 6.57 -0.46 -12.40
C LEU A 690 6.73 1.00 -11.99
N THR A 691 6.45 1.96 -12.86
CA THR A 691 6.57 3.41 -12.55
C THR A 691 5.46 4.20 -13.26
N ASP A 692 4.80 5.21 -12.69
CA ASP A 692 4.77 5.62 -11.30
C ASP A 692 3.52 5.02 -10.63
N MET A 693 3.68 4.26 -9.56
CA MET A 693 2.54 3.69 -8.81
C MET A 693 1.65 4.75 -8.15
N SER A 694 2.13 5.99 -7.99
CA SER A 694 1.26 7.11 -7.62
C SER A 694 0.31 7.50 -8.76
N SER A 695 0.77 7.51 -10.02
CA SER A 695 -0.10 7.74 -11.19
C SER A 695 -1.12 6.63 -11.40
N TYR A 696 -0.82 5.40 -10.96
CA TYR A 696 -1.78 4.30 -10.86
C TYR A 696 -2.85 4.57 -9.79
N ALA A 697 -2.44 4.93 -8.56
CA ALA A 697 -3.35 5.19 -7.45
C ALA A 697 -4.28 6.41 -7.71
N GLU A 698 -3.82 7.42 -8.45
CA GLU A 698 -4.67 8.54 -8.87
C GLU A 698 -5.74 8.13 -9.90
N ALA A 699 -5.42 7.23 -10.85
CA ALA A 699 -6.42 6.68 -11.77
C ALA A 699 -7.46 5.82 -11.02
N LEU A 700 -7.03 5.02 -10.05
CA LEU A 700 -7.95 4.25 -9.18
C LEU A 700 -8.88 5.18 -8.38
N ARG A 701 -8.36 6.31 -7.90
CA ARG A 701 -9.14 7.38 -7.23
C ARG A 701 -10.16 8.04 -8.17
N GLU A 702 -9.78 8.35 -9.41
CA GLU A 702 -10.70 8.92 -10.42
C GLU A 702 -11.91 8.00 -10.66
N VAL A 703 -11.67 6.70 -10.79
CA VAL A 703 -12.72 5.70 -11.03
C VAL A 703 -13.64 5.52 -9.82
N SER A 704 -13.07 5.49 -8.61
CA SER A 704 -13.84 5.40 -7.37
C SER A 704 -14.75 6.62 -7.18
N ALA A 705 -14.23 7.83 -7.44
CA ALA A 705 -15.00 9.07 -7.41
C ALA A 705 -16.11 9.10 -8.49
N ALA A 706 -15.82 8.63 -9.70
CA ALA A 706 -16.80 8.56 -10.79
C ALA A 706 -17.92 7.54 -10.55
N ARG A 707 -17.72 6.58 -9.63
CA ARG A 707 -18.74 5.62 -9.15
C ARG A 707 -19.50 6.08 -7.91
N GLU A 708 -19.21 7.28 -7.39
CA GLU A 708 -19.78 7.82 -6.15
C GLU A 708 -19.56 6.90 -4.93
N GLU A 709 -18.44 6.16 -4.91
CA GLU A 709 -18.07 5.29 -3.79
C GLU A 709 -17.68 6.10 -2.54
N VAL A 710 -17.85 5.48 -1.36
CA VAL A 710 -17.43 6.10 -0.09
C VAL A 710 -15.89 6.19 -0.03
N PRO A 711 -15.29 7.40 0.03
CA PRO A 711 -13.85 7.57 -0.01
C PRO A 711 -13.18 7.17 1.31
N GLY A 712 -11.95 6.65 1.21
CA GLY A 712 -11.05 6.40 2.33
C GLY A 712 -10.12 7.58 2.63
N ARG A 713 -8.98 7.29 3.29
CA ARG A 713 -8.00 8.30 3.72
C ARG A 713 -7.49 9.11 2.52
N ARG A 714 -7.52 10.44 2.64
CA ARG A 714 -7.15 11.42 1.58
C ARG A 714 -7.89 11.22 0.24
N GLY A 715 -9.09 10.64 0.26
CA GLY A 715 -9.95 10.49 -0.92
C GLY A 715 -9.71 9.23 -1.76
N PHE A 716 -8.73 8.39 -1.43
CA PHE A 716 -8.46 7.13 -2.15
C PHE A 716 -9.50 6.04 -1.79
N PRO A 717 -9.81 5.10 -2.69
CA PRO A 717 -10.75 4.01 -2.42
C PRO A 717 -10.34 3.14 -1.22
N GLY A 718 -11.33 2.68 -0.45
CA GLY A 718 -11.09 1.82 0.71
C GLY A 718 -10.42 0.47 0.39
N TYR A 719 -10.54 -0.01 -0.85
CA TYR A 719 -9.93 -1.25 -1.34
C TYR A 719 -8.51 -1.08 -1.92
N MET A 720 -7.91 0.12 -1.87
CA MET A 720 -6.59 0.39 -2.46
C MET A 720 -5.48 -0.54 -1.92
N TYR A 721 -5.56 -0.99 -0.66
CA TYR A 721 -4.63 -1.98 -0.11
C TYR A 721 -4.72 -3.31 -0.87
N THR A 722 -5.94 -3.85 -1.02
CA THR A 722 -6.19 -5.12 -1.72
C THR A 722 -5.78 -5.04 -3.19
N ASP A 723 -6.12 -3.94 -3.86
CA ASP A 723 -5.81 -3.74 -5.27
C ASP A 723 -4.29 -3.68 -5.53
N LEU A 724 -3.54 -2.90 -4.73
CA LEU A 724 -2.07 -2.90 -4.77
C LEU A 724 -1.48 -4.29 -4.43
N ALA A 725 -2.09 -5.04 -3.51
CA ALA A 725 -1.65 -6.38 -3.18
C ALA A 725 -1.82 -7.38 -4.34
N THR A 726 -2.85 -7.24 -5.19
CA THR A 726 -2.99 -8.07 -6.41
C THR A 726 -1.87 -7.86 -7.43
N ILE A 727 -1.19 -6.70 -7.38
CA ILE A 727 -0.04 -6.38 -8.23
C ILE A 727 1.24 -6.91 -7.57
N TYR A 728 1.48 -6.53 -6.31
CA TYR A 728 2.77 -6.78 -5.65
C TYR A 728 2.99 -8.26 -5.25
N GLU A 729 1.97 -9.02 -4.88
CA GLU A 729 2.17 -10.44 -4.46
C GLU A 729 2.41 -11.42 -5.61
N ARG A 730 2.37 -10.97 -6.88
CA ARG A 730 2.73 -11.78 -8.06
C ARG A 730 4.25 -12.04 -8.17
N ALA A 731 5.07 -11.38 -7.35
CA ALA A 731 6.50 -11.65 -7.21
C ALA A 731 6.82 -13.04 -6.60
N GLY A 732 8.05 -13.54 -6.80
CA GLY A 732 8.59 -14.70 -6.07
C GLY A 732 9.20 -15.79 -6.94
N ARG A 733 9.22 -17.00 -6.35
CA ARG A 733 9.66 -18.27 -6.95
C ARG A 733 8.66 -19.37 -6.60
N VAL A 734 8.52 -20.35 -7.47
CA VAL A 734 7.61 -21.50 -7.28
C VAL A 734 8.38 -22.81 -7.32
N GLU A 735 7.90 -23.80 -6.56
CA GLU A 735 8.49 -25.14 -6.54
C GLU A 735 8.36 -25.82 -7.91
N GLY A 736 9.44 -26.47 -8.35
CA GLY A 736 9.48 -27.22 -9.61
C GLY A 736 9.61 -26.38 -10.89
N ARG A 737 9.93 -25.07 -10.81
CA ARG A 737 10.27 -24.23 -11.97
C ARG A 737 11.50 -23.37 -11.68
N ASN A 738 12.37 -23.18 -12.68
CA ASN A 738 13.66 -22.52 -12.45
C ASN A 738 13.60 -20.98 -12.47
N GLY A 739 12.57 -20.40 -13.09
CA GLY A 739 12.40 -18.95 -13.23
C GLY A 739 11.88 -18.24 -11.97
N SER A 740 11.86 -16.90 -12.04
CA SER A 740 11.58 -16.04 -10.88
C SER A 740 11.13 -14.64 -11.28
N ILE A 741 10.27 -14.02 -10.48
CA ILE A 741 9.79 -12.64 -10.69
C ILE A 741 10.23 -11.74 -9.53
N THR A 742 11.18 -10.85 -9.76
CA THR A 742 11.56 -9.79 -8.81
C THR A 742 10.81 -8.51 -9.19
N GLN A 743 10.21 -7.81 -8.22
CA GLN A 743 9.51 -6.55 -8.48
C GLN A 743 10.22 -5.35 -7.83
N ILE A 744 10.41 -4.28 -8.61
CA ILE A 744 10.80 -2.96 -8.13
C ILE A 744 9.73 -1.92 -8.52
N PRO A 745 8.68 -1.74 -7.69
CA PRO A 745 7.71 -0.66 -7.89
C PRO A 745 8.29 0.70 -7.49
N ILE A 746 8.12 1.71 -8.33
CA ILE A 746 8.58 3.07 -8.09
C ILE A 746 7.36 3.95 -7.82
N LEU A 747 7.41 4.74 -6.75
CA LEU A 747 6.34 5.68 -6.40
C LEU A 747 6.89 7.06 -6.04
N THR A 748 6.22 8.11 -6.49
CA THR A 748 6.48 9.48 -6.02
C THR A 748 5.58 9.83 -4.84
N MET A 749 6.16 10.11 -3.67
CA MET A 749 5.48 10.55 -2.47
C MET A 749 5.03 12.01 -2.61
N PRO A 750 3.73 12.34 -2.51
CA PRO A 750 3.27 13.72 -2.55
C PRO A 750 3.83 14.52 -1.36
N ASN A 751 4.42 15.68 -1.62
CA ASN A 751 5.03 16.57 -0.61
C ASN A 751 6.12 15.91 0.26
N ASP A 752 6.83 14.91 -0.29
CA ASP A 752 7.86 14.11 0.40
C ASP A 752 7.32 13.35 1.65
N ASP A 753 5.99 13.17 1.74
CA ASP A 753 5.30 12.61 2.92
C ASP A 753 5.19 11.08 2.88
N ILE A 754 6.04 10.40 3.65
CA ILE A 754 6.00 8.94 3.83
C ILE A 754 4.72 8.44 4.52
N THR A 755 3.96 9.31 5.21
CA THR A 755 2.65 8.96 5.83
C THR A 755 1.46 9.11 4.88
N HIS A 756 1.73 9.44 3.61
CA HIS A 756 0.72 9.44 2.56
C HIS A 756 0.19 8.01 2.33
N PRO A 757 -1.11 7.79 2.04
CA PRO A 757 -1.67 6.44 1.89
C PRO A 757 -0.99 5.54 0.85
N ILE A 758 -0.31 6.10 -0.16
CA ILE A 758 0.39 5.34 -1.21
C ILE A 758 1.67 4.66 -0.67
N PRO A 759 2.67 5.37 -0.11
CA PRO A 759 3.81 4.74 0.57
C PRO A 759 3.39 3.93 1.81
N ASP A 760 2.44 4.42 2.62
CA ASP A 760 1.94 3.73 3.84
C ASP A 760 1.39 2.32 3.49
N LEU A 761 0.46 2.21 2.52
CA LEU A 761 -0.07 0.92 2.09
C LEU A 761 0.96 0.07 1.34
N THR A 762 1.85 0.68 0.54
CA THR A 762 2.92 -0.06 -0.13
C THR A 762 3.87 -0.71 0.89
N GLY A 763 4.27 0.01 1.95
CA GLY A 763 5.18 -0.50 2.99
C GLY A 763 4.61 -1.61 3.87
N TYR A 764 3.28 -1.72 4.00
CA TYR A 764 2.65 -2.90 4.63
C TYR A 764 2.74 -4.14 3.72
N ILE A 765 2.63 -3.99 2.41
CA ILE A 765 2.62 -5.09 1.44
C ILE A 765 4.03 -5.55 1.08
N THR A 766 4.97 -4.62 0.86
CA THR A 766 6.32 -4.94 0.34
C THR A 766 7.31 -5.36 1.42
N GLU A 767 8.42 -5.97 1.00
CA GLU A 767 9.40 -6.61 1.87
C GLU A 767 10.54 -5.66 2.26
N GLY A 768 10.21 -4.38 2.47
CA GLY A 768 11.16 -3.28 2.61
C GLY A 768 10.80 -2.10 1.72
N GLN A 769 11.74 -1.15 1.61
CA GLN A 769 11.69 0.03 0.74
C GLN A 769 13.10 0.65 0.57
N ILE A 770 13.37 1.26 -0.57
CA ILE A 770 14.56 2.07 -0.85
C ILE A 770 14.12 3.54 -0.88
N TYR A 771 14.70 4.39 -0.05
CA TYR A 771 14.24 5.77 0.14
C TYR A 771 15.19 6.79 -0.54
N VAL A 772 14.68 7.55 -1.51
CA VAL A 772 15.41 8.58 -2.23
C VAL A 772 15.17 9.94 -1.56
N ASP A 773 16.25 10.61 -1.15
CA ASP A 773 16.21 11.76 -0.23
C ASP A 773 16.65 13.07 -0.90
N ARG A 774 15.77 14.08 -0.83
CA ARG A 774 16.02 15.43 -1.34
C ARG A 774 17.21 16.11 -0.67
N GLN A 775 17.53 15.81 0.59
CA GLN A 775 18.69 16.39 1.29
C GLN A 775 20.02 15.94 0.69
N LEU A 776 20.12 14.67 0.27
CA LEU A 776 21.31 14.14 -0.40
C LEU A 776 21.39 14.67 -1.84
N HIS A 777 20.26 14.72 -2.54
CA HIS A 777 20.19 15.24 -3.91
C HIS A 777 20.60 16.73 -3.99
N ASN A 778 20.10 17.57 -3.08
CA ASN A 778 20.46 18.99 -2.98
C ASN A 778 21.96 19.22 -2.70
N ARG A 779 22.67 18.20 -2.18
CA ARG A 779 24.12 18.20 -1.94
C ARG A 779 24.93 17.59 -3.08
N GLN A 780 24.30 17.34 -4.23
CA GLN A 780 24.89 16.76 -5.44
C GLN A 780 25.46 15.34 -5.24
N ILE A 781 24.93 14.59 -4.27
CA ILE A 781 25.24 13.17 -4.07
C ILE A 781 24.32 12.34 -4.99
N TYR A 782 24.91 11.38 -5.71
CA TYR A 782 24.18 10.44 -6.56
C TYR A 782 24.71 9.01 -6.35
N PRO A 783 23.85 7.98 -6.27
CA PRO A 783 22.40 8.07 -6.14
C PRO A 783 22.01 8.59 -4.74
N PRO A 784 21.04 9.53 -4.60
CA PRO A 784 20.69 10.13 -3.32
C PRO A 784 19.82 9.22 -2.44
N ILE A 785 20.31 8.03 -2.11
CA ILE A 785 19.62 7.02 -1.28
C ILE A 785 19.95 7.26 0.20
N ASN A 786 18.95 7.48 1.04
CA ASN A 786 19.14 7.57 2.49
C ASN A 786 18.94 6.19 3.14
N VAL A 787 20.03 5.65 3.67
CA VAL A 787 20.07 4.27 4.21
C VAL A 787 19.34 4.08 5.53
N LEU A 788 18.91 5.15 6.23
CA LEU A 788 18.20 5.03 7.53
C LEU A 788 16.71 4.67 7.40
N PRO A 789 15.89 5.36 6.58
CA PRO A 789 14.52 4.94 6.28
C PRO A 789 14.44 3.82 5.22
N SER A 790 15.56 3.43 4.61
CA SER A 790 15.63 2.26 3.71
C SER A 790 15.71 0.95 4.49
N LEU A 791 15.15 -0.13 3.94
CA LEU A 791 15.18 -1.47 4.53
C LEU A 791 15.02 -2.53 3.44
N SER A 792 15.73 -3.66 3.56
CA SER A 792 15.39 -4.93 2.89
C SER A 792 15.18 -6.02 3.94
N ARG A 793 13.96 -6.60 4.02
CA ARG A 793 13.64 -7.66 5.00
C ARG A 793 14.29 -8.99 4.64
N LEU A 794 14.48 -9.27 3.35
CA LEU A 794 15.07 -10.54 2.85
C LEU A 794 16.60 -10.50 2.70
N MET A 795 17.25 -9.36 2.99
CA MET A 795 18.71 -9.24 2.97
C MET A 795 19.42 -10.36 3.74
N LYS A 796 18.84 -10.83 4.87
CA LYS A 796 19.45 -11.85 5.73
C LYS A 796 19.57 -13.25 5.11
N SER A 797 18.78 -13.60 4.09
CA SER A 797 18.95 -14.85 3.33
C SER A 797 19.82 -14.65 2.08
N ALA A 798 19.81 -13.45 1.50
CA ALA A 798 20.60 -13.10 0.34
C ALA A 798 22.12 -12.97 0.61
N ILE A 799 22.54 -12.76 1.86
CA ILE A 799 23.94 -12.50 2.24
C ILE A 799 24.54 -13.58 3.13
N GLY A 800 25.88 -13.67 3.13
CA GLY A 800 26.64 -14.57 3.98
C GLY A 800 27.57 -15.50 3.21
N GLU A 801 28.07 -16.52 3.89
CA GLU A 801 28.94 -17.54 3.31
C GLU A 801 28.19 -18.38 2.26
N GLY A 802 28.84 -18.70 1.13
CA GLY A 802 28.20 -19.36 -0.01
C GLY A 802 27.26 -18.48 -0.86
N MET A 803 26.84 -17.31 -0.37
CA MET A 803 26.01 -16.35 -1.12
C MET A 803 26.81 -15.15 -1.63
N THR A 804 27.43 -14.39 -0.73
CA THR A 804 28.27 -13.22 -1.04
C THR A 804 29.63 -13.34 -0.33
N ARG A 805 29.72 -12.85 0.90
CA ARG A 805 30.90 -12.92 1.76
C ARG A 805 30.45 -12.94 3.23
N LYS A 806 31.19 -13.68 4.07
CA LYS A 806 30.81 -13.95 5.48
C LYS A 806 30.66 -12.71 6.36
N ASP A 807 31.36 -11.62 6.02
CA ASP A 807 31.41 -10.35 6.74
C ASP A 807 30.28 -9.37 6.38
N HIS A 808 29.49 -9.63 5.33
CA HIS A 808 28.51 -8.69 4.78
C HIS A 808 27.52 -8.18 5.85
N SER A 809 26.95 -9.11 6.64
CA SER A 809 26.05 -8.76 7.74
C SER A 809 26.70 -7.83 8.76
N ASP A 810 27.91 -8.16 9.22
CA ASP A 810 28.61 -7.44 10.28
C ASP A 810 28.97 -6.01 9.85
N VAL A 811 29.50 -5.89 8.62
CA VAL A 811 29.88 -4.61 7.99
C VAL A 811 28.65 -3.72 7.83
N SER A 812 27.57 -4.23 7.26
CA SER A 812 26.33 -3.47 7.06
C SER A 812 25.74 -2.96 8.38
N ASN A 813 25.62 -3.83 9.39
CA ASN A 813 25.11 -3.47 10.72
C ASN A 813 25.99 -2.43 11.44
N GLN A 814 27.31 -2.48 11.25
CA GLN A 814 28.24 -1.51 11.85
C GLN A 814 28.23 -0.17 11.09
N LEU A 815 28.21 -0.18 9.74
CA LEU A 815 28.08 1.03 8.92
C LEU A 815 26.78 1.78 9.22
N TYR A 816 25.65 1.07 9.31
CA TYR A 816 24.35 1.64 9.67
C TYR A 816 24.40 2.33 11.04
N ALA A 817 25.00 1.67 12.04
CA ALA A 817 25.13 2.23 13.38
C ALA A 817 26.03 3.47 13.42
N CYS A 818 27.17 3.45 12.72
CA CYS A 818 28.05 4.62 12.59
C CYS A 818 27.38 5.78 11.84
N TYR A 819 26.55 5.50 10.83
CA TYR A 819 25.82 6.52 10.07
C TYR A 819 24.68 7.15 10.89
N ALA A 820 23.94 6.35 11.67
CA ALA A 820 22.92 6.84 12.60
C ALA A 820 23.53 7.77 13.66
N ILE A 821 24.57 7.32 14.36
CA ILE A 821 25.29 8.13 15.37
C ILE A 821 25.87 9.40 14.72
N GLY A 822 26.47 9.28 13.52
CA GLY A 822 26.97 10.43 12.78
C GLY A 822 25.89 11.47 12.44
N LYS A 823 24.65 11.06 12.18
CA LYS A 823 23.52 11.99 11.96
C LYS A 823 23.06 12.67 13.25
N ASP A 824 22.98 11.95 14.36
CA ASP A 824 22.66 12.55 15.66
C ASP A 824 23.75 13.56 16.09
N VAL A 825 25.03 13.20 15.91
CA VAL A 825 26.17 14.09 16.14
C VAL A 825 26.17 15.29 15.18
N GLN A 826 25.77 15.13 13.91
CA GLN A 826 25.60 16.24 12.97
C GLN A 826 24.51 17.23 13.43
N ALA A 827 23.42 16.74 14.04
CA ALA A 827 22.42 17.60 14.66
C ALA A 827 22.95 18.29 15.93
N MET A 828 23.66 17.58 16.80
CA MET A 828 24.28 18.17 18.01
C MET A 828 25.30 19.26 17.68
N LYS A 829 26.17 19.04 16.67
CA LYS A 829 27.11 20.06 16.16
C LYS A 829 26.42 21.35 15.72
N ALA A 830 25.23 21.24 15.11
CA ALA A 830 24.46 22.40 14.66
C ALA A 830 23.81 23.20 15.82
N VAL A 831 23.66 22.59 17.01
CA VAL A 831 23.05 23.23 18.19
C VAL A 831 24.10 23.75 19.17
N VAL A 832 25.14 22.97 19.45
CA VAL A 832 26.14 23.26 20.51
C VAL A 832 27.45 23.86 19.93
N GLY A 833 27.68 23.72 18.62
CA GLY A 833 28.92 24.10 17.96
C GLY A 833 29.96 22.97 17.90
N GLU A 834 31.12 23.28 17.32
CA GLU A 834 32.18 22.29 17.06
C GLU A 834 33.11 22.06 18.26
N GLU A 835 33.36 23.08 19.08
CA GLU A 835 34.30 23.02 20.22
C GLU A 835 33.78 22.18 21.41
N ALA A 836 32.50 21.80 21.39
CA ALA A 836 31.85 21.00 22.44
C ALA A 836 31.77 19.49 22.12
N LEU A 837 32.29 19.06 20.98
CA LEU A 837 32.27 17.67 20.52
C LEU A 837 33.43 16.87 21.11
N THR A 838 33.24 15.57 21.36
CA THR A 838 34.34 14.68 21.76
C THR A 838 35.23 14.30 20.57
N SER A 839 36.41 13.72 20.85
CA SER A 839 37.28 13.09 19.84
C SER A 839 36.52 12.09 18.96
N ASP A 840 35.62 11.33 19.58
CA ASP A 840 34.88 10.23 18.97
C ASP A 840 33.75 10.77 18.08
N ASP A 841 33.07 11.84 18.53
CA ASP A 841 32.07 12.57 17.74
C ASP A 841 32.67 13.15 16.44
N LEU A 842 33.90 13.69 16.52
CA LEU A 842 34.62 14.19 15.34
C LEU A 842 34.93 13.06 14.35
N LEU A 843 35.29 11.86 14.82
CA LEU A 843 35.45 10.67 13.96
C LEU A 843 34.12 10.23 13.32
N TYR A 844 32.99 10.28 14.04
CA TYR A 844 31.67 10.02 13.46
C TYR A 844 31.28 11.05 12.38
N LEU A 845 31.65 12.32 12.54
CA LEU A 845 31.44 13.35 11.53
C LEU A 845 32.34 13.19 10.30
N GLU A 846 33.60 12.78 10.49
CA GLU A 846 34.51 12.47 9.38
C GLU A 846 34.02 11.24 8.60
N PHE A 847 33.64 10.18 9.31
CA PHE A 847 33.00 9.00 8.74
C PHE A 847 31.74 9.38 7.96
N LEU A 848 30.86 10.22 8.51
CA LEU A 848 29.63 10.64 7.85
C LEU A 848 29.91 11.28 6.48
N GLN A 849 30.86 12.22 6.42
CA GLN A 849 31.23 12.88 5.16
C GLN A 849 31.85 11.91 4.15
N LYS A 850 32.72 10.99 4.60
CA LYS A 850 33.37 10.00 3.73
C LYS A 850 32.40 8.90 3.28
N PHE A 851 31.44 8.50 4.10
CA PHE A 851 30.38 7.55 3.74
C PHE A 851 29.46 8.15 2.67
N GLU A 852 28.99 9.38 2.87
CA GLU A 852 28.17 10.09 1.87
C GLU A 852 28.93 10.31 0.55
N LYS A 853 30.23 10.64 0.58
CA LYS A 853 31.03 10.94 -0.62
C LYS A 853 31.66 9.73 -1.33
N ASN A 854 31.94 8.63 -0.63
CA ASN A 854 32.68 7.50 -1.20
C ASN A 854 31.84 6.22 -1.25
N PHE A 855 31.00 5.97 -0.23
CA PHE A 855 30.14 4.79 -0.21
C PHE A 855 28.85 5.06 -1.00
N ILE A 856 28.07 6.07 -0.61
CA ILE A 856 26.81 6.41 -1.30
C ILE A 856 27.10 7.00 -2.68
N SER A 857 28.04 7.96 -2.78
CA SER A 857 28.32 8.58 -4.07
C SER A 857 29.01 7.63 -5.06
N GLN A 858 28.44 7.55 -6.26
CA GLN A 858 28.79 6.62 -7.34
C GLN A 858 28.40 7.25 -8.68
N GLY A 859 29.06 6.89 -9.78
CA GLY A 859 28.63 7.28 -11.14
C GLY A 859 27.40 6.50 -11.62
N ALA A 860 26.50 7.14 -12.36
CA ALA A 860 25.30 6.47 -12.93
C ALA A 860 25.61 5.30 -13.90
N TYR A 861 26.83 5.26 -14.43
CA TYR A 861 27.35 4.20 -15.30
C TYR A 861 28.45 3.35 -14.63
N GLU A 862 28.80 3.66 -13.38
CA GLU A 862 29.74 2.87 -12.57
C GLU A 862 28.98 1.66 -12.02
N ASN A 863 29.45 0.43 -12.29
CA ASN A 863 28.88 -0.81 -11.75
C ASN A 863 29.89 -1.39 -10.75
N ARG A 864 29.61 -1.27 -9.45
CA ARG A 864 30.47 -1.80 -8.38
C ARG A 864 30.07 -3.22 -8.07
N THR A 865 31.04 -4.13 -7.91
CA THR A 865 30.69 -5.46 -7.37
C THR A 865 30.32 -5.38 -5.89
N VAL A 866 29.57 -6.37 -5.41
CA VAL A 866 29.30 -6.53 -3.97
C VAL A 866 30.59 -6.64 -3.16
N PHE A 867 31.66 -7.19 -3.74
CA PHE A 867 32.97 -7.32 -3.09
C PHE A 867 33.70 -5.97 -2.95
N GLU A 868 33.72 -5.14 -4.00
CA GLU A 868 34.22 -3.76 -3.93
C GLU A 868 33.43 -2.94 -2.91
N THR A 869 32.10 -3.06 -2.91
CA THR A 869 31.23 -2.37 -1.97
C THR A 869 31.58 -2.70 -0.52
N LEU A 870 31.80 -3.98 -0.20
CA LEU A 870 32.22 -4.40 1.14
C LEU A 870 33.63 -3.92 1.49
N ASP A 871 34.57 -3.89 0.54
CA ASP A 871 35.94 -3.43 0.80
C ASP A 871 36.02 -1.89 0.96
N ILE A 872 35.19 -1.11 0.25
CA ILE A 872 34.97 0.32 0.54
C ILE A 872 34.35 0.49 1.94
N GLY A 873 33.40 -0.37 2.31
CA GLY A 873 32.85 -0.43 3.66
C GLY A 873 33.94 -0.60 4.73
N TRP A 874 34.86 -1.55 4.53
CA TRP A 874 36.01 -1.74 5.43
C TRP A 874 36.98 -0.55 5.46
N GLN A 875 37.26 0.10 4.32
CA GLN A 875 38.10 1.30 4.28
C GLN A 875 37.51 2.42 5.16
N LEU A 876 36.19 2.58 5.19
CA LEU A 876 35.51 3.56 6.04
C LEU A 876 35.46 3.15 7.50
N LEU A 877 35.27 1.87 7.81
CA LEU A 877 35.30 1.37 9.20
C LEU A 877 36.69 1.47 9.84
N ARG A 878 37.77 1.46 9.05
CA ARG A 878 39.16 1.69 9.53
C ARG A 878 39.44 3.12 10.01
N ILE A 879 38.53 4.08 9.77
CA ILE A 879 38.60 5.42 10.39
C ILE A 879 38.48 5.31 11.92
N PHE A 880 37.71 4.32 12.40
CA PHE A 880 37.52 4.08 13.83
C PHE A 880 38.59 3.12 14.40
N PRO A 881 39.07 3.37 15.63
CA PRO A 881 39.77 2.38 16.44
C PRO A 881 38.97 1.08 16.58
N LYS A 882 39.68 -0.06 16.62
CA LYS A 882 39.09 -1.41 16.75
C LYS A 882 38.06 -1.54 17.88
N GLU A 883 38.28 -0.83 18.98
CA GLU A 883 37.46 -0.84 20.20
C GLU A 883 36.06 -0.22 20.02
N MET A 884 35.88 0.63 19.00
CA MET A 884 34.58 1.25 18.69
C MET A 884 33.67 0.35 17.82
N LEU A 885 34.22 -0.66 17.15
CA LEU A 885 33.52 -1.52 16.18
C LEU A 885 32.72 -2.66 16.85
N LYS A 886 31.87 -2.26 17.81
CA LYS A 886 31.17 -3.12 18.77
C LYS A 886 30.18 -4.13 18.18
N ARG A 887 29.77 -3.99 16.92
CA ARG A 887 28.84 -4.91 16.24
C ARG A 887 29.55 -6.00 15.41
N ILE A 888 30.87 -5.95 15.30
CA ILE A 888 31.65 -6.88 14.48
C ILE A 888 32.28 -7.98 15.35
N PRO A 889 32.08 -9.27 15.05
CA PRO A 889 32.77 -10.38 15.72
C PRO A 889 34.29 -10.28 15.60
N GLN A 890 35.01 -10.63 16.67
CA GLN A 890 36.48 -10.54 16.71
C GLN A 890 37.18 -11.42 15.65
N SER A 891 36.56 -12.53 15.25
CA SER A 891 37.02 -13.36 14.12
C SER A 891 37.01 -12.58 12.80
N THR A 892 35.89 -11.96 12.44
CA THR A 892 35.74 -11.11 11.26
C THR A 892 36.69 -9.90 11.34
N LEU A 893 36.75 -9.25 12.50
CA LEU A 893 37.58 -8.05 12.72
C LEU A 893 39.08 -8.34 12.52
N ALA A 894 39.58 -9.48 13.00
CA ALA A 894 40.98 -9.86 12.87
C ALA A 894 41.43 -10.12 11.42
N GLU A 895 40.51 -10.53 10.53
CA GLU A 895 40.82 -10.89 9.14
C GLU A 895 40.74 -9.72 8.15
N PHE A 896 39.82 -8.77 8.38
CA PHE A 896 39.53 -7.70 7.41
C PHE A 896 40.01 -6.32 7.87
N TYR A 897 40.13 -6.04 9.16
CA TYR A 897 40.67 -4.77 9.65
C TYR A 897 42.15 -4.53 9.24
N PRO A 898 43.09 -5.49 9.36
CA PRO A 898 44.53 -5.22 9.16
C PRO A 898 45.01 -5.28 7.70
N ARG A 899 44.10 -5.37 6.71
CA ARG A 899 44.50 -5.25 5.30
C ARG A 899 44.76 -3.78 4.98
N ASP A 900 45.92 -3.48 4.39
CA ASP A 900 46.18 -2.14 3.85
C ASP A 900 45.17 -1.77 2.75
N SER A 901 44.99 -0.46 2.51
CA SER A 901 44.28 0.06 1.35
C SER A 901 45.08 -0.23 0.07
N LYS A 902 44.82 -1.38 -0.55
CA LYS A 902 45.17 -1.60 -1.95
C LYS A 902 44.22 -0.78 -2.83
N HIS A 903 44.73 0.39 -3.23
CA HIS A 903 44.31 1.36 -4.26
C HIS A 903 44.23 2.78 -3.70
#